data_AF-A0A7S1I9F8-F1
#
_entry.id   AF-A0A7S1I9F8-F1
#
_cell.length_a   1.000
_cell.length_b   1.000
_cell.length_c   1.000
_cell.angle_alpha   90.00
_cell.angle_beta   90.00
_cell.angle_gamma   90.00
#
_symmetry.space_group_name_H-M   'P 1'
#
loop_
_entity.id
_entity.type
_entity.pdbx_description
1 polymer ?
#
loop_
_entity_poly.entity_id
_entity_poly.type
_entity_poly.pdbx_seq_one_letter_code
_entity_poly.pdbx_strand_id
1 'polypeptide(L)'
;MLNEDTCLAHHALAQRTGTSAPPCGSPGALWPSLAVGSFVLLCTLVIHHAKSPLATHLSGGPIPSSAVRGVSTRMPNVTPKALQHPLALGGIASRVPPLNRVAVATTHDSQTQMVPTEHGNRNSILPKQQVNLTGALLLVGSTVGATIALYRFLRGFTPRASLAATTGQRTVGSLPAMGTLEQFAAKADLSWVKQLKQDPDAEKNAPNRTSRQVLSGHYVHVNPTPLPGPELVMYSKEMAQELGLSNEACTSDQFAAFFTGDTAKLPPLHGKSWATPYALSIYGQEMYQNCPFGNGNGYGDGRAISIAEVLLENGKRWELQLKGGGRTPWCRGADGRAVLRSSVREFLVSEAMHHMGVQTTRALSLVMSHGESISRPWYSNENKPKVPAMDDPRLAQYPPELRKALLAQVIDQYRQPDRMVQETCAITTRVAPSFFRVGHMELFRRRVQGERARPKDSPAYDNAVEEHRMLVQHALFREYPECVQEGQDLQPQVLCMLRAFSNRLATLTADWIRVGFVQGNFNSDNCLIGGRTMDYGPFGFVQRFQPLWNMWVGGGQHYGFLNQPVAGAKNFGSFVQGVLPVLDEEGKKEAGAIFLEHEAAAQKAVEDVWRRKLGLKTWDAAAAELLESLLVLMEEGQADYPLLWRQLAELPAAGRTADDQKEALLGPLEDVFYAPLTEDQKQSWVQWLQDWLEMLKTQGLTDGAAVAEGMRNTSPKYVPREWMLVQAYTAANNGDFSLVHELHDLFKDPFGKAEDTRDFEKKYYRKAPAETYEGAGIGGAAYMS
;
A
#
# COMPACT_ATOMS: atom_id res chain seq x y z
N MET A 1 29.05 -20.77 11.62
CA MET A 1 29.83 -19.52 11.72
C MET A 1 28.91 -18.39 11.33
N LEU A 2 28.69 -17.33 12.11
CA LEU A 2 29.14 -17.06 13.49
C LEU A 2 27.93 -17.01 14.42
N ASN A 3 28.13 -17.32 15.71
CA ASN A 3 27.09 -17.30 16.73
C ASN A 3 27.76 -17.04 18.09
N GLU A 4 27.96 -15.76 18.40
CA GLU A 4 28.72 -15.29 19.58
C GLU A 4 28.30 -13.84 19.86
N ASP A 5 27.38 -13.60 20.82
CA ASP A 5 27.29 -12.36 21.63
C ASP A 5 26.16 -12.36 22.70
N THR A 6 26.01 -13.46 23.47
CA THR A 6 25.12 -13.49 24.66
C THR A 6 25.74 -14.25 25.85
N CYS A 7 26.98 -13.92 26.24
CA CYS A 7 27.65 -14.56 27.38
C CYS A 7 28.45 -13.63 28.32
N LEU A 8 28.12 -12.33 28.39
CA LEU A 8 28.78 -11.35 29.27
C LEU A 8 27.78 -10.48 30.07
N ALA A 9 26.93 -11.11 30.89
CA ALA A 9 26.00 -10.38 31.79
C ALA A 9 25.77 -11.00 33.18
N HIS A 10 26.31 -12.19 33.48
CA HIS A 10 25.91 -12.97 34.67
C HIS A 10 27.06 -13.43 35.59
N HIS A 11 28.15 -12.64 35.69
CA HIS A 11 29.29 -13.00 36.57
C HIS A 11 29.70 -11.92 37.60
N ALA A 12 28.77 -11.05 38.00
CA ALA A 12 29.06 -9.88 38.86
C ALA A 12 28.17 -9.71 40.12
N LEU A 13 27.42 -10.73 40.58
CA LEU A 13 26.67 -10.63 41.84
C LEU A 13 26.46 -11.96 42.61
N ALA A 14 27.50 -12.80 42.72
CA ALA A 14 27.44 -14.08 43.45
C ALA A 14 28.57 -14.26 44.49
N GLN A 15 29.16 -13.17 45.00
CA GLN A 15 30.08 -13.17 46.15
C GLN A 15 29.54 -12.34 47.31
N ARG A 16 28.46 -12.85 47.93
CA ARG A 16 27.94 -12.55 49.28
C ARG A 16 26.98 -13.68 49.65
N THR A 17 26.76 -13.89 50.95
CA THR A 17 25.91 -14.97 51.52
C THR A 17 26.19 -16.36 50.95
N GLY A 18 27.37 -16.92 51.23
CA GLY A 18 27.67 -18.32 50.95
C GLY A 18 27.24 -19.24 52.11
N THR A 19 26.49 -20.29 51.79
CA THR A 19 26.30 -21.52 52.60
C THR A 19 26.01 -22.69 51.67
N SER A 20 26.38 -23.90 52.09
CA SER A 20 26.32 -25.14 51.29
C SER A 20 24.95 -25.84 51.37
N ALA A 21 24.60 -26.58 50.32
CA ALA A 21 23.44 -27.48 50.30
C ALA A 21 23.62 -28.72 51.19
N PRO A 22 22.50 -29.40 51.53
CA PRO A 22 22.45 -30.87 51.48
C PRO A 22 21.26 -31.41 50.63
N PRO A 23 21.28 -32.69 50.20
CA PRO A 23 20.37 -33.20 49.16
C PRO A 23 19.39 -34.32 49.61
N CYS A 24 18.44 -34.64 48.72
CA CYS A 24 17.69 -35.92 48.57
C CYS A 24 16.88 -36.51 49.75
N GLY A 25 15.58 -36.77 49.52
CA GLY A 25 14.78 -37.66 50.39
C GLY A 25 13.26 -37.61 50.16
N SER A 26 12.69 -38.70 49.65
CA SER A 26 11.23 -38.98 49.55
C SER A 26 10.92 -40.29 50.32
N PRO A 27 9.64 -40.74 50.55
CA PRO A 27 8.34 -40.21 50.11
C PRO A 27 7.20 -40.20 51.18
N GLY A 28 6.05 -39.58 50.84
CA GLY A 28 4.71 -39.85 51.43
C GLY A 28 4.34 -39.13 52.74
N ALA A 29 3.06 -38.92 53.08
CA ALA A 29 1.81 -39.14 52.32
C ALA A 29 0.63 -38.31 52.92
N LEU A 30 -0.56 -38.43 52.32
CA LEU A 30 -1.89 -37.89 52.67
C LEU A 30 -2.34 -36.58 51.97
N TRP A 31 -3.58 -36.63 51.48
CA TRP A 31 -4.42 -35.64 50.77
C TRP A 31 -5.72 -35.46 51.59
N PRO A 32 -6.54 -34.39 51.46
CA PRO A 32 -7.09 -33.85 50.20
C PRO A 32 -7.12 -32.29 50.15
N SER A 33 -7.67 -31.57 49.16
CA SER A 33 -8.73 -31.86 48.16
C SER A 33 -8.62 -30.99 46.89
N LEU A 34 -9.44 -31.34 45.88
CA LEU A 34 -9.85 -30.53 44.71
C LEU A 34 -8.78 -30.20 43.66
N ALA A 35 -9.09 -30.51 42.40
CA ALA A 35 -8.18 -30.44 41.28
C ALA A 35 -8.47 -29.26 40.34
N VAL A 36 -7.40 -28.70 39.77
CA VAL A 36 -7.42 -28.05 38.45
C VAL A 36 -6.86 -29.08 37.45
N GLY A 37 -7.57 -29.31 36.34
CA GLY A 37 -7.22 -30.35 35.37
C GLY A 37 -6.03 -29.99 34.48
N SER A 38 -5.03 -30.88 34.44
CA SER A 38 -3.87 -30.80 33.55
C SER A 38 -4.18 -31.23 32.11
N PHE A 39 -3.32 -30.88 31.16
CA PHE A 39 -2.87 -31.83 30.13
C PHE A 39 -1.41 -31.54 29.71
N VAL A 40 -0.61 -32.59 29.54
CA VAL A 40 0.86 -32.53 29.34
C VAL A 40 1.33 -33.75 28.52
N LEU A 41 2.16 -33.52 27.49
CA LEU A 41 2.84 -34.52 26.63
C LEU A 41 1.89 -35.44 25.81
N LEU A 42 2.31 -36.17 24.77
CA LEU A 42 3.65 -36.62 24.34
C LEU A 42 3.95 -36.36 22.85
N CYS A 43 5.24 -36.31 22.52
CA CYS A 43 5.78 -36.87 21.27
C CYS A 43 6.82 -37.94 21.63
N THR A 44 6.82 -39.08 20.93
CA THR A 44 7.75 -40.20 21.18
C THR A 44 8.49 -40.56 19.89
N LEU A 45 9.80 -40.81 19.98
CA LEU A 45 10.59 -41.30 18.85
C LEU A 45 10.17 -42.73 18.48
N VAL A 46 10.25 -43.07 17.19
CA VAL A 46 10.39 -44.46 16.74
C VAL A 46 11.77 -44.62 16.13
N ILE A 47 12.56 -45.54 16.69
CA ILE A 47 13.82 -46.02 16.12
C ILE A 47 13.61 -47.49 15.75
N HIS A 48 14.16 -47.93 14.62
CA HIS A 48 14.29 -49.35 14.34
C HIS A 48 15.66 -49.71 13.76
N HIS A 49 16.11 -50.92 14.11
CA HIS A 49 17.45 -51.45 13.84
C HIS A 49 17.35 -52.72 12.99
N ALA A 50 18.26 -52.86 12.02
CA ALA A 50 18.62 -54.14 11.41
C ALA A 50 20.16 -54.22 11.33
N LYS A 51 20.73 -55.43 11.16
CA LYS A 51 22.18 -55.71 11.31
C LYS A 51 22.84 -56.15 10.00
N SER A 52 24.17 -56.04 9.96
CA SER A 52 25.08 -56.50 8.87
C SER A 52 25.34 -58.02 8.92
N PRO A 53 26.21 -58.62 8.06
CA PRO A 53 27.68 -58.58 8.26
C PRO A 53 28.60 -58.64 7.01
N LEU A 54 29.92 -58.55 7.24
CA LEU A 54 31.09 -58.79 6.33
C LEU A 54 31.34 -57.75 5.21
N ALA A 55 32.55 -57.47 4.70
CA ALA A 55 33.98 -57.56 5.12
C ALA A 55 34.82 -56.88 3.98
N THR A 56 36.10 -56.43 4.04
CA THR A 56 37.23 -56.32 5.01
C THR A 56 38.08 -55.08 4.53
N HIS A 57 39.35 -54.72 4.85
CA HIS A 57 40.47 -55.30 5.62
C HIS A 57 41.33 -54.20 6.34
N LEU A 58 42.67 -54.18 6.19
CA LEU A 58 43.69 -53.32 6.85
C LEU A 58 44.85 -53.02 5.87
N SER A 59 45.74 -52.02 6.01
CA SER A 59 46.05 -51.07 7.11
C SER A 59 46.20 -49.60 6.55
N GLY A 60 46.95 -48.59 7.06
CA GLY A 60 48.02 -48.50 8.06
C GLY A 60 48.50 -47.04 8.32
N GLY A 61 49.79 -46.79 8.60
CA GLY A 61 50.39 -45.47 8.91
C GLY A 61 51.94 -45.52 9.01
N PRO A 62 52.67 -44.51 9.58
CA PRO A 62 52.21 -43.37 10.38
C PRO A 62 52.86 -41.97 10.07
N ILE A 63 52.65 -41.02 10.99
CA ILE A 63 53.01 -39.57 11.03
C ILE A 63 54.20 -39.36 12.02
N PRO A 64 55.17 -38.40 11.87
CA PRO A 64 55.13 -37.12 12.64
C PRO A 64 56.00 -35.88 12.22
N SER A 65 55.39 -34.68 12.33
CA SER A 65 55.96 -33.42 12.92
C SER A 65 57.20 -32.73 12.25
N SER A 66 57.65 -31.51 12.59
CA SER A 66 57.33 -30.58 13.69
C SER A 66 57.57 -29.08 13.38
N ALA A 67 57.12 -28.24 14.32
CA ALA A 67 56.95 -26.79 14.42
C ALA A 67 58.12 -25.78 14.22
N VAL A 68 57.76 -24.62 13.66
CA VAL A 68 57.94 -23.22 14.18
C VAL A 68 59.34 -22.64 14.48
N ARG A 69 59.66 -21.51 13.81
CA ARG A 69 60.01 -20.18 14.40
C ARG A 69 60.12 -19.10 13.30
N GLY A 70 60.04 -17.82 13.65
CA GLY A 70 60.20 -16.68 12.73
C GLY A 70 60.71 -15.41 13.42
N VAL A 71 61.06 -14.37 12.64
CA VAL A 71 61.52 -13.03 13.11
C VAL A 71 61.07 -11.93 12.12
N SER A 72 60.93 -10.70 12.60
CA SER A 72 60.45 -9.50 11.88
C SER A 72 61.57 -8.70 11.19
N THR A 73 61.27 -7.92 10.12
CA THR A 73 61.60 -6.46 10.04
C THR A 73 61.07 -5.71 8.81
N ARG A 74 60.56 -4.49 9.06
CA ARG A 74 60.55 -3.22 8.26
C ARG A 74 59.88 -3.12 6.87
N MET A 75 59.22 -1.97 6.65
CA MET A 75 58.79 -1.40 5.36
C MET A 75 59.94 -0.67 4.63
N PRO A 76 59.73 -0.23 3.36
CA PRO A 76 59.56 1.23 3.16
C PRO A 76 58.43 1.63 2.19
N ASN A 77 58.05 2.92 2.23
CA ASN A 77 57.09 3.56 1.31
C ASN A 77 57.70 3.90 -0.06
N VAL A 78 56.88 3.90 -1.12
CA VAL A 78 57.12 4.66 -2.36
C VAL A 78 55.80 5.27 -2.87
N THR A 79 55.82 6.54 -3.26
CA THR A 79 54.68 7.32 -3.78
C THR A 79 54.61 7.33 -5.32
N PRO A 80 53.45 7.66 -5.94
CA PRO A 80 53.24 7.47 -7.38
C PRO A 80 53.94 8.50 -8.27
N LYS A 81 54.25 8.09 -9.52
CA LYS A 81 54.73 8.99 -10.59
C LYS A 81 53.57 9.62 -11.36
N ALA A 82 53.76 10.86 -11.78
CA ALA A 82 52.82 11.63 -12.60
C ALA A 82 53.12 11.51 -14.11
N LEU A 83 52.14 11.92 -14.92
CA LEU A 83 52.34 12.31 -16.32
C LEU A 83 51.88 13.76 -16.51
N GLN A 84 52.77 14.57 -17.09
CA GLN A 84 52.51 15.90 -17.68
C GLN A 84 52.41 15.70 -19.22
N HIS A 85 51.98 16.60 -20.11
CA HIS A 85 51.75 18.06 -20.19
C HIS A 85 50.95 18.31 -21.53
N PRO A 86 50.69 19.53 -22.05
CA PRO A 86 50.31 20.82 -21.44
C PRO A 86 49.20 21.60 -22.24
N LEU A 87 48.88 22.84 -21.79
CA LEU A 87 48.21 23.95 -22.51
C LEU A 87 46.71 23.78 -22.89
N ALA A 88 45.90 24.84 -23.01
CA ALA A 88 46.17 26.30 -22.95
C ALA A 88 45.20 27.07 -22.00
N LEU A 89 45.33 28.40 -21.93
CA LEU A 89 44.73 29.28 -20.92
C LEU A 89 43.44 30.00 -21.38
N GLY A 90 42.57 30.33 -20.42
CA GLY A 90 41.47 31.29 -20.57
C GLY A 90 40.62 31.35 -19.30
N GLY A 91 40.69 32.43 -18.53
CA GLY A 91 39.97 32.54 -17.26
C GLY A 91 39.65 33.97 -16.84
N ILE A 92 38.67 34.12 -15.94
CA ILE A 92 38.29 35.34 -15.21
C ILE A 92 37.77 34.92 -13.82
N ALA A 93 37.82 35.83 -12.85
CA ALA A 93 37.47 35.61 -11.43
C ALA A 93 35.94 35.77 -11.17
N SER A 94 35.36 35.65 -9.97
CA SER A 94 35.95 35.73 -8.62
C SER A 94 35.14 35.08 -7.48
N ARG A 95 35.87 34.33 -6.63
CA ARG A 95 35.85 34.25 -5.15
C ARG A 95 34.56 34.51 -4.34
N VAL A 96 34.27 33.56 -3.44
CA VAL A 96 33.47 33.74 -2.20
C VAL A 96 34.41 33.66 -0.97
N PRO A 97 34.27 34.52 0.07
CA PRO A 97 34.95 34.38 1.36
C PRO A 97 34.07 33.72 2.44
N PRO A 98 34.64 33.09 3.50
CA PRO A 98 33.90 32.26 4.45
C PRO A 98 33.44 32.97 5.74
N LEU A 99 32.63 32.23 6.51
CA LEU A 99 32.09 32.57 7.84
C LEU A 99 33.17 32.85 8.90
N ASN A 100 32.87 33.76 9.83
CA ASN A 100 33.63 33.95 11.07
C ASN A 100 32.71 33.81 12.30
N ARG A 101 33.22 33.17 13.37
CA ARG A 101 32.58 33.18 14.70
C ARG A 101 33.03 34.42 15.46
N VAL A 102 32.13 35.01 16.24
CA VAL A 102 32.47 35.95 17.33
C VAL A 102 31.69 35.54 18.57
N ALA A 103 32.35 35.58 19.73
CA ALA A 103 31.73 35.43 21.04
C ALA A 103 32.11 36.65 21.90
N VAL A 104 31.17 37.14 22.70
CA VAL A 104 31.38 38.25 23.64
C VAL A 104 30.67 37.93 24.96
N ALA A 105 31.39 38.12 26.06
CA ALA A 105 30.85 38.27 27.42
C ALA A 105 31.23 39.70 27.89
N THR A 106 30.78 40.27 29.00
CA THR A 106 30.33 39.77 30.32
C THR A 106 29.32 40.75 30.96
N THR A 107 28.69 40.41 32.10
CA THR A 107 28.91 41.05 33.44
C THR A 107 27.91 40.55 34.50
N HIS A 108 28.40 40.38 35.74
CA HIS A 108 27.81 40.63 37.09
C HIS A 108 26.28 40.82 37.25
N ASP A 109 25.58 40.31 38.28
CA ASP A 109 25.99 39.60 39.53
C ASP A 109 24.73 38.90 40.16
N SER A 110 24.65 38.29 41.37
CA SER A 110 25.56 38.15 42.53
C SER A 110 25.43 36.77 43.25
N GLN A 111 25.08 36.73 44.56
CA GLN A 111 25.05 35.55 45.44
C GLN A 111 24.04 35.68 46.59
N THR A 112 23.41 34.59 47.01
CA THR A 112 23.34 34.19 48.45
C THR A 112 23.07 32.68 48.58
N GLN A 113 23.49 32.07 49.69
CA GLN A 113 23.21 30.69 50.08
C GLN A 113 22.39 30.66 51.40
N MET A 114 21.64 29.58 51.67
CA MET A 114 21.89 28.65 52.79
C MET A 114 20.66 27.81 53.26
N VAL A 115 20.74 26.49 53.04
CA VAL A 115 20.54 25.32 53.96
C VAL A 115 19.33 25.29 54.97
N PRO A 116 19.06 24.23 55.78
CA PRO A 116 17.76 23.55 55.69
C PRO A 116 16.97 23.39 57.00
N THR A 117 15.79 22.75 56.93
CA THR A 117 15.13 22.08 58.06
C THR A 117 14.51 20.73 57.66
N GLU A 118 14.58 19.75 58.55
CA GLU A 118 13.95 18.43 58.43
C GLU A 118 12.75 18.25 59.39
N HIS A 119 12.02 17.14 59.17
CA HIS A 119 11.16 16.34 60.08
C HIS A 119 9.65 16.33 59.71
N GLY A 120 8.99 15.16 59.87
CA GLY A 120 7.53 15.05 59.68
C GLY A 120 6.93 13.68 59.25
N ASN A 121 7.75 12.64 59.06
CA ASN A 121 7.38 11.25 58.72
C ASN A 121 5.99 10.71 59.20
N ARG A 122 5.14 10.21 58.26
CA ARG A 122 4.45 8.88 58.32
C ARG A 122 3.48 8.56 57.17
N ASN A 123 3.54 7.32 56.69
CA ASN A 123 2.48 6.35 56.27
C ASN A 123 1.26 6.81 55.42
N SER A 124 0.71 6.02 54.49
CA SER A 124 1.06 4.66 54.00
C SER A 124 0.44 4.40 52.61
N ILE A 125 1.05 3.49 51.83
CA ILE A 125 0.63 3.15 50.47
C ILE A 125 -0.40 2.01 50.47
N LEU A 126 -1.48 2.17 49.68
CA LEU A 126 -2.33 1.09 49.20
C LEU A 126 -2.50 1.24 47.68
N PRO A 127 -2.10 0.25 46.85
CA PRO A 127 -2.26 0.34 45.40
C PRO A 127 -3.71 0.06 44.99
N LYS A 128 -4.39 1.03 44.39
CA LYS A 128 -5.62 0.77 43.63
C LYS A 128 -5.25 0.04 42.33
N GLN A 129 -5.96 -1.04 42.02
CA GLN A 129 -5.81 -1.73 40.74
C GLN A 129 -6.23 -0.79 39.60
N GLN A 130 -5.33 -0.56 38.64
CA GLN A 130 -5.59 0.20 37.44
C GLN A 130 -5.64 -0.78 36.26
N VAL A 131 -6.83 -0.96 35.66
CA VAL A 131 -7.03 -1.92 34.56
C VAL A 131 -6.34 -1.38 33.31
N ASN A 132 -5.22 -2.01 32.92
CA ASN A 132 -4.31 -1.48 31.93
C ASN A 132 -4.62 -2.04 30.52
N LEU A 133 -5.67 -1.52 29.88
CA LEU A 133 -6.12 -1.95 28.54
C LEU A 133 -5.05 -1.79 27.44
N THR A 134 -4.03 -0.96 27.67
CA THR A 134 -2.93 -0.65 26.75
C THR A 134 -2.06 -1.87 26.38
N GLY A 135 -2.08 -2.96 27.17
CA GLY A 135 -1.23 -4.12 26.95
C GLY A 135 -1.67 -5.10 25.85
N ALA A 136 -2.93 -5.05 25.40
CA ALA A 136 -3.52 -6.08 24.52
C ALA A 136 -3.22 -5.90 23.02
N LEU A 137 -2.62 -4.78 22.60
CA LEU A 137 -2.51 -4.35 21.20
C LEU A 137 -1.13 -4.58 20.55
N LEU A 138 -0.20 -5.26 21.24
CA LEU A 138 1.21 -5.35 20.83
C LEU A 138 1.78 -6.77 20.63
N LEU A 139 0.98 -7.84 20.78
CA LEU A 139 1.45 -9.23 20.70
C LEU A 139 0.52 -10.17 19.90
N VAL A 140 0.18 -9.79 18.67
CA VAL A 140 -0.26 -10.74 17.62
C VAL A 140 0.50 -10.40 16.33
N GLY A 141 1.50 -11.20 15.98
CA GLY A 141 2.46 -10.81 14.93
C GLY A 141 3.42 -11.87 14.39
N SER A 142 3.21 -13.17 14.64
CA SER A 142 4.07 -14.23 14.06
C SER A 142 3.47 -15.64 14.12
N THR A 143 2.60 -15.99 13.18
CA THR A 143 2.48 -17.35 12.59
C THR A 143 1.56 -17.28 11.36
N VAL A 144 2.08 -17.66 10.20
CA VAL A 144 1.26 -18.05 9.03
C VAL A 144 1.28 -19.57 8.98
N GLY A 145 0.11 -20.19 8.77
CA GLY A 145 -0.05 -21.64 8.67
C GLY A 145 -0.58 -22.31 9.95
N ALA A 146 -1.56 -23.19 9.75
CA ALA A 146 -2.20 -24.10 10.72
C ALA A 146 -2.88 -23.49 11.97
N THR A 147 -4.21 -23.60 12.06
CA THR A 147 -4.89 -24.56 12.96
C THR A 147 -6.43 -24.46 12.85
N ILE A 148 -7.05 -25.35 12.06
CA ILE A 148 -8.52 -25.46 11.92
C ILE A 148 -9.09 -26.38 13.03
N ALA A 149 -8.80 -26.09 14.31
CA ALA A 149 -9.07 -27.03 15.41
C ALA A 149 -9.75 -26.46 16.67
N LEU A 150 -9.94 -25.13 16.82
CA LEU A 150 -10.50 -24.55 18.06
C LEU A 150 -11.91 -23.91 17.91
N TYR A 151 -12.49 -23.88 16.72
CA TYR A 151 -13.77 -23.18 16.46
C TYR A 151 -15.03 -24.07 16.54
N ARG A 152 -14.91 -25.31 17.01
CA ARG A 152 -15.98 -26.34 16.93
C ARG A 152 -16.88 -26.51 18.17
N PHE A 153 -16.75 -25.69 19.22
CA PHE A 153 -17.44 -25.95 20.50
C PHE A 153 -18.53 -24.95 20.94
N LEU A 154 -18.66 -23.76 20.32
CA LEU A 154 -19.60 -22.72 20.79
C LEU A 154 -20.45 -22.07 19.69
N ARG A 155 -21.38 -22.82 19.09
CA ARG A 155 -22.64 -22.25 18.56
C ARG A 155 -23.83 -23.20 18.72
N GLY A 156 -24.72 -22.85 19.64
CA GLY A 156 -26.12 -23.23 19.60
C GLY A 156 -26.99 -21.98 19.54
N PHE A 157 -27.29 -21.47 18.34
CA PHE A 157 -28.50 -20.71 17.98
C PHE A 157 -28.48 -20.44 16.46
N THR A 158 -29.67 -20.43 15.83
CA THR A 158 -29.83 -20.42 14.37
C THR A 158 -29.81 -19.01 13.76
N PRO A 159 -29.36 -18.84 12.49
CA PRO A 159 -29.29 -17.55 11.82
C PRO A 159 -30.63 -17.13 11.22
N ARG A 160 -31.01 -15.84 11.33
CA ARG A 160 -32.09 -15.27 10.52
C ARG A 160 -32.00 -13.76 10.27
N ALA A 161 -31.07 -13.36 9.41
CA ALA A 161 -31.18 -12.13 8.62
C ALA A 161 -30.29 -12.26 7.37
N SER A 162 -30.88 -12.51 6.20
CA SER A 162 -30.16 -12.35 4.94
C SER A 162 -30.09 -10.85 4.63
N LEU A 163 -28.98 -10.21 5.02
CA LEU A 163 -28.54 -9.00 4.35
C LEU A 163 -28.07 -9.40 2.95
N ALA A 164 -29.05 -9.56 2.06
CA ALA A 164 -28.78 -9.58 0.63
C ALA A 164 -28.00 -8.32 0.30
N ALA A 165 -26.88 -8.47 -0.41
CA ALA A 165 -26.22 -7.31 -1.00
C ALA A 165 -27.24 -6.64 -1.91
N THR A 166 -27.72 -5.46 -1.53
CA THR A 166 -28.55 -4.65 -2.40
C THR A 166 -27.69 -4.20 -3.56
N THR A 167 -27.74 -4.99 -4.65
CA THR A 167 -27.66 -4.50 -6.02
C THR A 167 -28.81 -3.53 -6.24
N GLY A 168 -28.75 -2.39 -5.53
CA GLY A 168 -29.62 -1.26 -5.77
C GLY A 168 -29.42 -0.89 -7.22
N GLN A 169 -30.45 -1.17 -8.03
CA GLN A 169 -30.59 -0.55 -9.33
C GLN A 169 -30.39 0.93 -9.09
N ARG A 170 -29.27 1.49 -9.57
CA ARG A 170 -29.04 2.93 -9.49
C ARG A 170 -30.23 3.54 -10.20
N THR A 171 -31.12 4.19 -9.45
CA THR A 171 -32.07 5.11 -10.03
C THR A 171 -31.23 6.09 -10.82
N VAL A 172 -31.36 6.04 -12.15
CA VAL A 172 -30.64 6.94 -13.04
C VAL A 172 -31.33 8.29 -12.91
N GLY A 173 -30.99 8.99 -11.82
CA GLY A 173 -31.31 10.40 -11.66
C GLY A 173 -30.82 11.11 -12.92
N SER A 174 -31.68 11.97 -13.47
CA SER A 174 -31.42 12.69 -14.71
C SER A 174 -29.99 13.24 -14.73
N LEU A 175 -29.25 12.95 -15.80
CA LEU A 175 -27.92 13.52 -15.99
C LEU A 175 -27.99 15.04 -15.80
N PRO A 176 -27.07 15.65 -15.04
CA PRO A 176 -27.12 17.08 -14.77
C PRO A 176 -27.02 17.86 -16.08
N ALA A 177 -27.66 19.03 -16.14
CA ALA A 177 -27.58 19.88 -17.32
C ALA A 177 -26.11 20.22 -17.62
N MET A 178 -25.69 19.90 -18.86
CA MET A 178 -24.34 20.16 -19.36
C MET A 178 -24.16 21.67 -19.54
N GLY A 179 -23.10 22.23 -18.96
CA GLY A 179 -22.92 23.68 -18.90
C GLY A 179 -21.48 24.15 -19.02
N THR A 180 -21.30 25.47 -18.92
CA THR A 180 -20.01 26.16 -19.02
C THR A 180 -19.17 26.02 -17.74
N LEU A 181 -17.92 26.49 -17.77
CA LEU A 181 -17.05 26.57 -16.59
C LEU A 181 -17.64 27.46 -15.48
N GLU A 182 -18.35 28.52 -15.83
CA GLU A 182 -19.04 29.41 -14.87
C GLU A 182 -20.20 28.67 -14.20
N GLN A 183 -20.97 27.89 -14.96
CA GLN A 183 -22.06 27.06 -14.43
C GLN A 183 -21.54 25.89 -13.58
N PHE A 184 -20.34 25.38 -13.87
CA PHE A 184 -19.62 24.47 -12.97
C PHE A 184 -19.15 25.20 -11.69
N ALA A 185 -18.51 26.36 -11.83
CA ALA A 185 -18.00 27.13 -10.69
C ALA A 185 -19.12 27.63 -9.76
N ALA A 186 -20.31 27.93 -10.29
CA ALA A 186 -21.50 28.27 -9.51
C ALA A 186 -21.95 27.17 -8.54
N LYS A 187 -21.60 25.90 -8.80
CA LYS A 187 -21.88 24.74 -7.93
C LYS A 187 -20.92 24.62 -6.73
N ALA A 188 -20.01 25.58 -6.53
CA ALA A 188 -18.95 25.51 -5.53
C ALA A 188 -19.45 25.56 -4.08
N ASP A 189 -19.29 24.45 -3.36
CA ASP A 189 -19.51 24.38 -1.92
C ASP A 189 -18.28 23.80 -1.21
N LEU A 190 -17.32 24.70 -0.92
CA LEU A 190 -16.03 24.39 -0.30
C LEU A 190 -16.18 24.05 1.19
N SER A 191 -16.83 22.92 1.50
CA SER A 191 -17.12 22.56 2.89
C SER A 191 -15.87 22.36 3.74
N TRP A 192 -14.76 21.87 3.17
CA TRP A 192 -13.49 21.80 3.90
C TRP A 192 -13.02 23.18 4.37
N VAL A 193 -13.04 24.17 3.48
CA VAL A 193 -12.64 25.56 3.78
C VAL A 193 -13.65 26.25 4.71
N LYS A 194 -14.95 25.98 4.54
CA LYS A 194 -16.05 26.60 5.32
C LYS A 194 -16.20 26.04 6.74
N GLN A 195 -15.96 24.74 6.94
CA GLN A 195 -16.24 24.04 8.20
C GLN A 195 -15.01 23.82 9.08
N LEU A 196 -13.79 23.84 8.51
CA LEU A 196 -12.55 23.58 9.24
C LEU A 196 -11.69 24.83 9.40
N LYS A 197 -10.82 24.82 10.42
CA LYS A 197 -9.88 25.91 10.72
C LYS A 197 -8.68 25.89 9.77
N GLN A 198 -8.37 27.02 9.14
CA GLN A 198 -7.12 27.31 8.44
C GLN A 198 -5.93 27.30 9.42
N ASP A 199 -4.72 26.98 8.95
CA ASP A 199 -3.46 27.18 9.69
C ASP A 199 -3.25 28.68 10.01
N PRO A 200 -3.03 29.07 11.29
CA PRO A 200 -2.90 30.47 11.68
C PRO A 200 -1.63 31.16 11.11
N ASP A 201 -0.59 30.41 10.74
CA ASP A 201 0.60 30.95 10.08
C ASP A 201 0.43 31.14 8.55
N ALA A 202 -0.71 30.77 7.96
CA ALA A 202 -0.90 30.72 6.51
C ALA A 202 -0.71 32.06 5.80
N GLU A 203 -1.33 33.15 6.28
CA GLU A 203 -1.24 34.47 5.62
C GLU A 203 0.19 35.04 5.67
N LYS A 204 0.84 34.90 6.83
CA LYS A 204 2.24 35.29 7.07
C LYS A 204 3.25 34.54 6.18
N ASN A 205 2.86 33.36 5.67
CA ASN A 205 3.69 32.52 4.80
C ASN A 205 3.15 32.43 3.35
N ALA A 206 2.16 33.25 2.99
CA ALA A 206 1.59 33.27 1.63
C ALA A 206 2.69 33.54 0.56
N PRO A 207 2.66 32.87 -0.61
CA PRO A 207 1.63 31.95 -1.12
C PRO A 207 1.78 30.48 -0.68
N ASN A 208 2.48 30.21 0.44
CA ASN A 208 2.68 28.89 1.05
C ASN A 208 3.41 27.85 0.17
N ARG A 209 4.30 28.31 -0.71
CA ARG A 209 5.10 27.47 -1.63
C ARG A 209 6.48 27.05 -1.09
N THR A 210 6.73 27.23 0.20
CA THR A 210 8.02 26.95 0.88
C THR A 210 7.81 25.91 1.97
N SER A 211 8.69 24.91 2.05
CA SER A 211 8.50 23.82 3.02
C SER A 211 8.67 24.30 4.46
N ARG A 212 7.67 24.03 5.31
CA ARG A 212 7.64 24.43 6.72
C ARG A 212 6.81 23.44 7.54
N GLN A 213 6.94 23.51 8.87
CA GLN A 213 6.01 22.80 9.76
C GLN A 213 4.65 23.52 9.76
N VAL A 214 3.58 22.73 9.91
CA VAL A 214 2.20 23.22 10.10
C VAL A 214 1.67 22.65 11.41
N LEU A 215 1.58 23.51 12.42
CA LEU A 215 1.44 23.12 13.83
C LEU A 215 -0.02 23.07 14.31
N SER A 216 -0.90 23.81 13.66
CA SER A 216 -2.34 23.86 13.88
C SER A 216 -3.06 23.94 12.53
N GLY A 217 -4.39 23.92 12.54
CA GLY A 217 -5.22 23.98 11.34
C GLY A 217 -5.27 22.68 10.55
N HIS A 218 -6.29 22.59 9.69
CA HIS A 218 -6.68 21.44 8.87
C HIS A 218 -6.31 21.61 7.39
N TYR A 219 -5.99 22.83 6.98
CA TYR A 219 -5.51 23.16 5.66
C TYR A 219 -4.67 24.44 5.69
N VAL A 220 -3.86 24.60 4.66
CA VAL A 220 -3.19 25.86 4.33
C VAL A 220 -3.73 26.32 2.98
N HIS A 221 -4.09 27.60 2.85
CA HIS A 221 -4.37 28.18 1.53
C HIS A 221 -3.06 28.28 0.74
N VAL A 222 -3.03 27.63 -0.43
CA VAL A 222 -1.87 27.57 -1.32
C VAL A 222 -2.34 27.97 -2.72
N ASN A 223 -1.65 28.91 -3.33
CA ASN A 223 -1.90 29.29 -4.73
C ASN A 223 -1.14 28.31 -5.63
N PRO A 224 -1.80 27.52 -6.49
CA PRO A 224 -1.13 26.66 -7.45
C PRO A 224 -0.16 27.43 -8.34
N THR A 225 0.82 26.72 -8.88
CA THR A 225 1.73 27.25 -9.89
C THR A 225 1.25 26.71 -11.24
N PRO A 226 0.70 27.54 -12.15
CA PRO A 226 0.23 27.07 -13.47
C PRO A 226 1.33 26.34 -14.26
N LEU A 227 0.94 25.57 -15.28
CA LEU A 227 1.87 25.10 -16.31
C LEU A 227 2.00 26.17 -17.41
N PRO A 228 3.23 26.55 -17.84
CA PRO A 228 3.41 27.47 -18.96
C PRO A 228 3.16 26.77 -20.31
N GLY A 229 2.28 27.35 -21.12
CA GLY A 229 1.84 26.75 -22.39
C GLY A 229 1.11 25.42 -22.15
N PRO A 230 -0.06 25.42 -21.50
CA PRO A 230 -0.78 24.20 -21.15
C PRO A 230 -1.47 23.57 -22.38
N GLU A 231 -1.21 22.30 -22.65
CA GLU A 231 -1.87 21.51 -23.69
C GLU A 231 -2.77 20.43 -23.07
N LEU A 232 -4.05 20.43 -23.42
CA LEU A 232 -5.00 19.40 -22.97
C LEU A 232 -4.77 18.11 -23.77
N VAL A 233 -4.10 17.14 -23.16
CA VAL A 233 -3.91 15.80 -23.75
C VAL A 233 -5.26 15.07 -23.81
N MET A 234 -6.01 15.03 -22.71
CA MET A 234 -7.34 14.41 -22.67
C MET A 234 -8.18 14.78 -21.44
N TYR A 235 -9.47 14.46 -21.49
CA TYR A 235 -10.39 14.51 -20.34
C TYR A 235 -11.33 13.30 -20.33
N SER A 236 -11.81 12.91 -19.14
CA SER A 236 -12.81 11.86 -18.98
C SER A 236 -14.20 12.44 -19.25
N LYS A 237 -14.81 12.03 -20.36
CA LYS A 237 -16.14 12.50 -20.78
C LYS A 237 -17.22 12.17 -19.75
N GLU A 238 -17.12 11.01 -19.09
CA GLU A 238 -18.07 10.61 -18.04
C GLU A 238 -17.91 11.45 -16.77
N MET A 239 -16.68 11.72 -16.33
CA MET A 239 -16.44 12.58 -15.16
C MET A 239 -16.85 14.03 -15.45
N ALA A 240 -16.63 14.53 -16.67
CA ALA A 240 -17.12 15.82 -17.12
C ALA A 240 -18.66 15.88 -17.10
N GLN A 241 -19.33 14.86 -17.66
CA GLN A 241 -20.79 14.72 -17.62
C GLN A 241 -21.34 14.64 -16.19
N GLU A 242 -20.70 13.89 -15.29
CA GLU A 242 -21.13 13.79 -13.89
C GLU A 242 -20.97 15.14 -13.14
N LEU A 243 -20.01 15.98 -13.51
CA LEU A 243 -19.89 17.36 -12.99
C LEU A 243 -20.83 18.36 -13.72
N GLY A 244 -21.46 17.96 -14.82
CA GLY A 244 -22.27 18.81 -15.70
C GLY A 244 -21.44 19.85 -16.47
N LEU A 245 -20.29 19.44 -17.00
CA LEU A 245 -19.41 20.21 -17.88
C LEU A 245 -19.62 19.78 -19.34
N SER A 246 -19.83 20.72 -20.25
CA SER A 246 -19.96 20.44 -21.68
C SER A 246 -18.63 20.07 -22.33
N ASN A 247 -18.66 19.40 -23.50
CA ASN A 247 -17.44 19.06 -24.24
C ASN A 247 -16.66 20.33 -24.62
N GLU A 248 -17.39 21.36 -25.01
CA GLU A 248 -16.89 22.68 -25.44
C GLU A 248 -16.27 23.44 -24.27
N ALA A 249 -16.84 23.32 -23.07
CA ALA A 249 -16.23 23.81 -21.84
C ALA A 249 -14.91 23.06 -21.57
N CYS A 250 -14.92 21.72 -21.67
CA CYS A 250 -13.74 20.89 -21.44
C CYS A 250 -12.61 21.08 -22.46
N THR A 251 -12.88 21.53 -23.70
CA THR A 251 -11.85 21.81 -24.72
C THR A 251 -11.44 23.28 -24.81
N SER A 252 -11.82 24.12 -23.84
CA SER A 252 -11.48 25.55 -23.82
C SER A 252 -10.11 25.84 -23.18
N ASP A 253 -9.43 26.90 -23.65
CA ASP A 253 -8.20 27.42 -23.02
C ASP A 253 -8.39 27.73 -21.52
N GLN A 254 -9.60 28.19 -21.16
CA GLN A 254 -10.01 28.50 -19.79
C GLN A 254 -10.04 27.25 -18.90
N PHE A 255 -10.42 26.09 -19.46
CA PHE A 255 -10.35 24.79 -18.77
C PHE A 255 -8.90 24.36 -18.58
N ALA A 256 -8.08 24.41 -19.62
CA ALA A 256 -6.66 24.06 -19.55
C ALA A 256 -5.90 24.96 -18.55
N ALA A 257 -6.19 26.27 -18.51
CA ALA A 257 -5.63 27.20 -17.54
C ALA A 257 -6.08 26.91 -16.11
N PHE A 258 -7.40 26.76 -15.86
CA PHE A 258 -7.92 26.50 -14.52
C PHE A 258 -7.41 25.16 -13.97
N PHE A 259 -7.48 24.09 -14.76
CA PHE A 259 -7.04 22.74 -14.37
C PHE A 259 -5.53 22.51 -14.46
N THR A 260 -4.73 23.53 -14.80
CA THR A 260 -3.29 23.54 -14.50
C THR A 260 -2.90 24.45 -13.34
N GLY A 261 -3.83 25.27 -12.84
CA GLY A 261 -3.65 26.03 -11.60
C GLY A 261 -3.91 27.53 -11.67
N ASP A 262 -4.34 28.08 -12.80
CA ASP A 262 -4.79 29.48 -12.89
C ASP A 262 -6.21 29.64 -12.33
N THR A 263 -6.33 29.42 -11.01
CA THR A 263 -7.63 29.46 -10.31
C THR A 263 -8.23 30.86 -10.24
N ALA A 264 -7.48 31.92 -10.58
CA ALA A 264 -7.93 33.31 -10.56
C ALA A 264 -9.00 33.61 -11.62
N LYS A 265 -9.18 32.74 -12.62
CA LYS A 265 -10.10 32.97 -13.75
C LYS A 265 -11.56 32.64 -13.48
N LEU A 266 -11.88 31.84 -12.45
CA LEU A 266 -13.24 31.38 -12.16
C LEU A 266 -13.75 31.89 -10.79
N PRO A 267 -14.48 33.02 -10.73
CA PRO A 267 -15.41 33.27 -9.64
C PRO A 267 -16.50 32.17 -9.64
N PRO A 268 -16.97 31.67 -8.47
CA PRO A 268 -16.61 32.02 -7.10
C PRO A 268 -15.44 31.19 -6.51
N LEU A 269 -14.69 30.43 -7.30
CA LEU A 269 -13.58 29.56 -6.86
C LEU A 269 -12.23 30.31 -6.66
N HIS A 270 -12.07 31.48 -7.29
CA HIS A 270 -10.87 32.34 -7.24
C HIS A 270 -10.20 32.39 -5.85
N GLY A 271 -8.95 31.92 -5.79
CA GLY A 271 -8.07 32.04 -4.61
C GLY A 271 -8.40 31.09 -3.45
N LYS A 272 -9.44 30.27 -3.56
CA LYS A 272 -9.91 29.39 -2.48
C LYS A 272 -9.32 27.97 -2.56
N SER A 273 -8.11 27.83 -3.09
CA SER A 273 -7.39 26.56 -3.21
C SER A 273 -6.62 26.23 -1.93
N TRP A 274 -6.52 24.94 -1.58
CA TRP A 274 -5.93 24.48 -0.33
C TRP A 274 -5.12 23.19 -0.49
N ALA A 275 -4.26 22.92 0.50
CA ALA A 275 -3.57 21.64 0.65
C ALA A 275 -3.58 21.26 2.14
N THR A 276 -3.59 19.97 2.46
CA THR A 276 -3.80 19.48 3.84
C THR A 276 -2.55 18.82 4.45
N PRO A 277 -2.40 18.88 5.79
CA PRO A 277 -1.42 18.10 6.52
C PRO A 277 -1.98 16.71 6.87
N TYR A 278 -1.13 15.69 6.79
CA TYR A 278 -1.43 14.33 7.26
C TYR A 278 -0.14 13.66 7.74
N ALA A 279 -0.27 12.65 8.59
CA ALA A 279 0.84 11.84 9.08
C ALA A 279 1.19 10.71 8.10
N LEU A 280 2.38 10.15 8.25
CA LEU A 280 2.76 8.86 7.66
C LEU A 280 2.81 7.78 8.75
N SER A 281 2.24 6.63 8.43
CA SER A 281 2.55 5.32 9.01
C SER A 281 2.75 4.29 7.90
N ILE A 282 3.78 3.47 8.04
CA ILE A 282 4.08 2.36 7.13
C ILE A 282 3.67 1.07 7.83
N TYR A 283 2.75 0.29 7.23
CA TYR A 283 2.23 -0.97 7.77
C TYR A 283 1.78 -0.89 9.25
N GLY A 284 1.21 0.24 9.65
CA GLY A 284 0.76 0.52 11.04
C GLY A 284 1.83 1.03 12.00
N GLN A 285 3.08 1.23 11.57
CA GLN A 285 4.16 1.81 12.37
C GLN A 285 4.29 3.32 12.12
N GLU A 286 4.34 4.12 13.18
CA GLU A 286 4.36 5.59 13.10
C GLU A 286 5.71 6.14 12.59
N MET A 287 5.73 6.84 11.45
CA MET A 287 6.97 7.31 10.84
C MET A 287 7.33 8.74 11.22
N TYR A 288 8.37 8.88 12.06
CA TYR A 288 8.93 10.18 12.46
C TYR A 288 10.25 10.53 11.75
N GLN A 289 11.09 9.53 11.45
CA GLN A 289 12.46 9.71 10.95
C GLN A 289 12.49 10.25 9.50
N ASN A 290 11.54 9.83 8.67
CA ASN A 290 11.46 10.22 7.25
C ASN A 290 10.85 11.63 7.03
N CYS A 291 10.51 12.33 8.12
CA CYS A 291 10.12 13.74 8.11
C CYS A 291 11.38 14.62 8.08
N PRO A 292 11.48 15.66 7.22
CA PRO A 292 12.65 16.56 7.20
C PRO A 292 12.86 17.35 8.50
N PHE A 293 11.89 17.31 9.41
CA PHE A 293 11.93 17.94 10.74
C PHE A 293 12.08 16.94 11.90
N GLY A 294 12.27 15.64 11.61
CA GLY A 294 12.44 14.57 12.62
C GLY A 294 11.23 14.34 13.56
N ASN A 295 10.07 14.91 13.23
CA ASN A 295 8.93 15.03 14.14
C ASN A 295 7.55 14.72 13.54
N GLY A 296 7.50 14.14 12.34
CA GLY A 296 6.24 13.79 11.65
C GLY A 296 5.50 14.97 10.98
N ASN A 297 5.63 16.21 11.47
CA ASN A 297 4.89 17.41 11.01
C ASN A 297 5.33 17.95 9.62
N GLY A 298 5.97 17.12 8.80
CA GLY A 298 6.42 17.45 7.44
C GLY A 298 5.71 16.64 6.34
N TYR A 299 4.68 15.87 6.70
CA TYR A 299 3.81 15.14 5.78
C TYR A 299 2.47 15.87 5.59
N GLY A 300 1.87 15.64 4.43
CA GLY A 300 0.78 16.43 3.86
C GLY A 300 0.87 16.42 2.33
N ASP A 301 -0.04 17.13 1.66
CA ASP A 301 -0.14 17.21 0.20
C ASP A 301 1.07 17.95 -0.42
N GLY A 302 2.22 17.28 -0.55
CA GLY A 302 3.49 17.90 -0.93
C GLY A 302 3.65 18.30 -2.41
N ARG A 303 2.74 17.85 -3.27
CA ARG A 303 2.67 18.14 -4.71
C ARG A 303 1.23 18.10 -5.24
N ALA A 304 0.26 18.28 -4.34
CA ALA A 304 -1.15 18.22 -4.65
C ALA A 304 -1.84 19.45 -4.04
N ILE A 305 -2.81 20.02 -4.75
CA ILE A 305 -3.57 21.19 -4.27
C ILE A 305 -5.02 21.00 -4.70
N SER A 306 -5.93 21.00 -3.72
CA SER A 306 -7.38 20.99 -3.97
C SER A 306 -7.80 22.40 -4.41
N ILE A 307 -8.48 22.48 -5.56
CA ILE A 307 -8.80 23.75 -6.24
C ILE A 307 -10.29 24.06 -6.29
N ALA A 308 -11.14 23.04 -6.09
CA ALA A 308 -12.58 23.18 -6.06
C ALA A 308 -13.22 22.04 -5.26
N GLU A 309 -14.38 22.31 -4.69
CA GLU A 309 -15.33 21.33 -4.21
C GLU A 309 -16.72 21.78 -4.66
N VAL A 310 -17.48 20.89 -5.28
CA VAL A 310 -18.81 21.20 -5.83
C VAL A 310 -19.88 20.29 -5.22
N LEU A 311 -21.06 20.87 -5.00
CA LEU A 311 -22.29 20.16 -4.66
C LEU A 311 -23.20 20.15 -5.89
N LEU A 312 -23.59 18.96 -6.33
CA LEU A 312 -24.46 18.77 -7.47
C LEU A 312 -25.94 18.73 -7.04
N GLU A 313 -26.84 19.04 -7.97
CA GLU A 313 -28.30 19.04 -7.75
C GLU A 313 -28.86 17.69 -7.28
N ASN A 314 -28.18 16.58 -7.63
CA ASN A 314 -28.48 15.23 -7.17
C ASN A 314 -27.89 14.88 -5.78
N GLY A 315 -27.40 15.88 -5.03
CA GLY A 315 -26.81 15.74 -3.71
C GLY A 315 -25.37 15.22 -3.69
N LYS A 316 -24.81 14.77 -4.81
CA LYS A 316 -23.42 14.29 -4.86
C LYS A 316 -22.43 15.42 -4.60
N ARG A 317 -21.36 15.09 -3.88
CA ARG A 317 -20.27 15.98 -3.52
C ARG A 317 -18.98 15.54 -4.20
N TRP A 318 -18.23 16.48 -4.77
CA TRP A 318 -16.95 16.20 -5.43
C TRP A 318 -15.89 17.23 -5.06
N GLU A 319 -14.75 16.77 -4.57
CA GLU A 319 -13.50 17.52 -4.41
C GLU A 319 -12.59 17.29 -5.63
N LEU A 320 -11.95 18.35 -6.13
CA LEU A 320 -11.08 18.34 -7.30
C LEU A 320 -9.66 18.80 -6.93
N GLN A 321 -8.67 17.94 -7.18
CA GLN A 321 -7.30 18.12 -6.72
C GLN A 321 -6.27 17.97 -7.86
N LEU A 322 -5.45 19.01 -8.07
CA LEU A 322 -4.37 19.02 -9.06
C LEU A 322 -3.14 18.32 -8.52
N LYS A 323 -2.78 17.16 -9.09
CA LYS A 323 -1.48 16.53 -8.80
C LYS A 323 -0.42 17.08 -9.74
N GLY A 324 0.63 17.70 -9.20
CA GLY A 324 1.61 18.49 -9.94
C GLY A 324 1.38 20.01 -9.91
N GLY A 325 0.36 20.48 -9.17
CA GLY A 325 -0.02 21.89 -9.04
C GLY A 325 1.03 22.82 -8.39
N GLY A 326 2.22 22.32 -8.06
CA GLY A 326 3.34 23.10 -7.53
C GLY A 326 3.63 22.81 -6.04
N ARG A 327 4.53 23.62 -5.47
CA ARG A 327 5.02 23.45 -4.09
C ARG A 327 3.99 23.89 -3.05
N THR A 328 3.97 23.17 -1.94
CA THR A 328 3.16 23.43 -0.74
C THR A 328 4.09 23.40 0.50
N PRO A 329 3.59 23.64 1.75
CA PRO A 329 4.39 23.49 2.96
C PRO A 329 5.01 22.08 3.13
N TRP A 330 4.42 21.08 2.50
CA TRP A 330 4.81 19.66 2.62
C TRP A 330 5.61 19.15 1.41
N CYS A 331 6.16 20.04 0.57
CA CYS A 331 6.98 19.60 -0.57
C CYS A 331 8.29 18.92 -0.16
N ARG A 332 8.73 19.07 1.10
CA ARG A 332 9.94 18.43 1.67
C ARG A 332 11.21 18.67 0.84
N GLY A 333 11.32 19.84 0.22
CA GLY A 333 12.43 20.23 -0.65
C GLY A 333 12.26 19.85 -2.13
N ALA A 334 11.22 19.09 -2.49
CA ALA A 334 10.89 18.79 -3.88
C ALA A 334 10.22 19.99 -4.60
N ASP A 335 10.20 19.89 -5.93
CA ASP A 335 9.65 20.87 -6.87
C ASP A 335 8.11 20.99 -6.91
N GLY A 336 7.37 20.01 -6.37
CA GLY A 336 5.91 20.00 -6.38
C GLY A 336 5.25 19.66 -7.72
N ARG A 337 6.02 19.18 -8.72
CA ARG A 337 5.54 18.82 -10.06
C ARG A 337 5.31 17.31 -10.24
N ALA A 338 4.30 16.98 -11.05
CA ALA A 338 4.15 15.69 -11.68
C ALA A 338 4.64 15.79 -13.14
N VAL A 339 4.90 14.66 -13.77
CA VAL A 339 5.44 14.57 -15.14
C VAL A 339 4.53 13.71 -16.01
N LEU A 340 4.61 13.90 -17.33
CA LEU A 340 3.70 13.31 -18.30
C LEU A 340 3.53 11.79 -18.12
N ARG A 341 4.64 11.05 -18.02
CA ARG A 341 4.66 9.60 -17.69
C ARG A 341 3.82 9.24 -16.47
N SER A 342 4.04 9.89 -15.32
CA SER A 342 3.27 9.62 -14.10
C SER A 342 1.79 10.01 -14.23
N SER A 343 1.50 11.05 -15.01
CA SER A 343 0.18 11.64 -15.15
C SER A 343 -0.71 10.82 -16.10
N VAL A 344 -0.14 10.30 -17.19
CA VAL A 344 -0.72 9.29 -18.10
C VAL A 344 -1.09 8.01 -17.34
N ARG A 345 -0.16 7.45 -16.54
CA ARG A 345 -0.42 6.26 -15.71
C ARG A 345 -1.62 6.47 -14.79
N GLU A 346 -1.63 7.57 -14.04
CA GLU A 346 -2.69 7.84 -13.08
C GLU A 346 -4.03 8.12 -13.74
N PHE A 347 -4.06 8.85 -14.86
CA PHE A 347 -5.29 9.06 -15.62
C PHE A 347 -5.88 7.74 -16.13
N LEU A 348 -5.08 6.94 -16.86
CA LEU A 348 -5.54 5.69 -17.46
C LEU A 348 -6.01 4.68 -16.41
N VAL A 349 -5.29 4.56 -15.28
CA VAL A 349 -5.58 3.52 -14.28
C VAL A 349 -6.66 3.95 -13.28
N SER A 350 -6.83 5.25 -12.99
CA SER A 350 -8.04 5.76 -12.31
C SER A 350 -9.31 5.34 -13.05
N GLU A 351 -9.38 5.61 -14.35
CA GLU A 351 -10.59 5.33 -15.13
C GLU A 351 -10.76 3.83 -15.38
N ALA A 352 -9.69 3.08 -15.70
CA ALA A 352 -9.74 1.63 -15.85
C ALA A 352 -10.28 0.93 -14.59
N MET A 353 -9.82 1.34 -13.40
CA MET A 353 -10.30 0.77 -12.13
C MET A 353 -11.78 1.10 -11.88
N HIS A 354 -12.25 2.29 -12.29
CA HIS A 354 -13.67 2.63 -12.26
C HIS A 354 -14.51 1.68 -13.14
N HIS A 355 -14.11 1.45 -14.40
CA HIS A 355 -14.82 0.56 -15.31
C HIS A 355 -14.76 -0.93 -14.90
N MET A 356 -13.72 -1.34 -14.16
CA MET A 356 -13.65 -2.66 -13.51
C MET A 356 -14.56 -2.79 -12.26
N GLY A 357 -15.27 -1.72 -11.90
CA GLY A 357 -16.14 -1.65 -10.72
C GLY A 357 -15.40 -1.42 -9.39
N VAL A 358 -14.08 -1.21 -9.41
CA VAL A 358 -13.28 -1.03 -8.20
C VAL A 358 -13.42 0.40 -7.69
N GLN A 359 -13.61 0.56 -6.39
CA GLN A 359 -13.70 1.86 -5.73
C GLN A 359 -12.37 2.63 -5.87
N THR A 360 -12.42 3.85 -6.44
CA THR A 360 -11.22 4.64 -6.78
C THR A 360 -11.51 6.16 -6.88
N THR A 361 -10.45 6.97 -6.83
CA THR A 361 -10.46 8.37 -7.27
C THR A 361 -10.47 8.45 -8.80
N ARG A 362 -11.39 9.23 -9.38
CA ARG A 362 -11.50 9.46 -10.84
C ARG A 362 -10.44 10.44 -11.33
N ALA A 363 -10.22 10.47 -12.65
CA ALA A 363 -9.39 11.48 -13.32
C ALA A 363 -10.24 12.31 -14.29
N LEU A 364 -10.37 13.62 -14.05
CA LEU A 364 -11.13 14.52 -14.93
C LEU A 364 -10.33 14.91 -16.17
N SER A 365 -9.07 15.33 -16.00
CA SER A 365 -8.23 15.84 -17.10
C SER A 365 -6.76 15.51 -16.91
N LEU A 366 -6.07 15.41 -18.04
CA LEU A 366 -4.62 15.33 -18.16
C LEU A 366 -4.16 16.48 -19.05
N VAL A 367 -3.36 17.39 -18.49
CA VAL A 367 -2.86 18.58 -19.18
C VAL A 367 -1.33 18.62 -19.04
N MET A 368 -0.61 18.81 -20.13
CA MET A 368 0.86 18.90 -20.14
C MET A 368 1.36 20.32 -20.37
N SER A 369 2.67 20.52 -20.26
CA SER A 369 3.35 21.81 -20.42
C SER A 369 4.26 21.81 -21.64
N HIS A 370 4.14 22.79 -22.54
CA HIS A 370 5.16 23.03 -23.56
C HIS A 370 6.37 23.82 -23.01
N GLY A 371 6.20 24.57 -21.90
CA GLY A 371 7.22 25.48 -21.38
C GLY A 371 7.97 25.02 -20.13
N GLU A 372 7.69 23.83 -19.60
CA GLU A 372 8.29 23.33 -18.36
C GLU A 372 8.54 21.82 -18.44
N SER A 373 9.81 21.43 -18.29
CA SER A 373 10.26 20.06 -18.11
C SER A 373 11.17 20.00 -16.90
N ILE A 374 11.29 18.83 -16.27
CA ILE A 374 12.03 18.69 -15.02
C ILE A 374 12.85 17.40 -14.96
N SER A 375 14.00 17.49 -14.30
CA SER A 375 14.90 16.38 -14.07
C SER A 375 14.24 15.32 -13.18
N ARG A 376 14.22 14.08 -13.65
CA ARG A 376 13.67 12.91 -12.96
C ARG A 376 14.63 11.74 -13.02
N PRO A 377 14.73 10.92 -11.96
CA PRO A 377 15.52 9.71 -12.00
C PRO A 377 14.90 8.66 -12.93
N TRP A 378 15.73 7.99 -13.69
CA TRP A 378 15.36 7.04 -14.74
C TRP A 378 16.18 5.76 -14.62
N TYR A 379 15.61 4.66 -15.12
CA TYR A 379 16.24 3.34 -15.19
C TYR A 379 16.43 2.98 -16.67
N SER A 380 17.67 2.93 -17.13
CA SER A 380 18.02 2.60 -18.52
C SER A 380 18.00 1.10 -18.78
N ASN A 381 17.90 0.73 -20.06
CA ASN A 381 18.11 -0.66 -20.51
C ASN A 381 19.60 -0.97 -20.74
N GLU A 382 20.51 -0.03 -20.44
CA GLU A 382 21.94 -0.09 -20.78
C GLU A 382 22.75 -0.72 -19.63
N ASN A 383 22.51 -0.29 -18.39
CA ASN A 383 23.20 -0.81 -17.19
C ASN A 383 22.50 -2.06 -16.59
N LYS A 384 22.21 -3.06 -17.42
CA LYS A 384 21.56 -4.30 -16.95
C LYS A 384 22.46 -5.09 -15.98
N PRO A 385 21.98 -5.48 -14.79
CA PRO A 385 22.70 -6.43 -13.95
C PRO A 385 22.73 -7.81 -14.62
N LYS A 386 23.93 -8.39 -14.78
CA LYS A 386 24.09 -9.81 -15.09
C LYS A 386 23.87 -10.65 -13.83
N VAL A 387 22.61 -10.72 -13.40
CA VAL A 387 22.16 -11.58 -12.29
C VAL A 387 22.48 -13.03 -12.67
N PRO A 388 23.26 -13.78 -11.86
CA PRO A 388 23.50 -15.20 -12.11
C PRO A 388 22.21 -16.01 -12.04
N ALA A 389 22.11 -17.10 -12.81
CA ALA A 389 21.02 -18.04 -12.68
C ALA A 389 21.14 -18.89 -11.39
N MET A 390 20.04 -19.49 -10.91
CA MET A 390 20.01 -20.27 -9.65
C MET A 390 20.89 -21.54 -9.66
N ASP A 391 21.27 -21.98 -10.86
CA ASP A 391 22.15 -23.10 -11.19
C ASP A 391 23.58 -22.66 -11.56
N ASP A 392 23.90 -21.36 -11.51
CA ASP A 392 25.25 -20.85 -11.81
C ASP A 392 26.31 -21.61 -10.98
N PRO A 393 27.38 -22.15 -11.61
CA PRO A 393 28.38 -22.95 -10.91
C PRO A 393 29.04 -22.26 -9.70
N ARG A 394 29.08 -20.92 -9.65
CA ARG A 394 29.61 -20.14 -8.52
C ARG A 394 28.66 -20.16 -7.31
N LEU A 395 27.38 -20.39 -7.54
CA LEU A 395 26.34 -20.51 -6.51
C LEU A 395 26.12 -21.95 -6.04
N ALA A 396 26.61 -22.96 -6.79
CA ALA A 396 26.44 -24.37 -6.49
C ALA A 396 26.84 -24.76 -5.05
N GLN A 397 27.89 -24.11 -4.52
CA GLN A 397 28.41 -24.30 -3.15
C GLN A 397 27.48 -23.83 -2.02
N TYR A 398 26.44 -23.05 -2.31
CA TYR A 398 25.50 -22.54 -1.30
C TYR A 398 24.18 -23.35 -1.30
N PRO A 399 23.52 -23.53 -0.12
CA PRO A 399 22.17 -24.08 -0.04
C PRO A 399 21.15 -23.24 -0.85
N PRO A 400 20.06 -23.82 -1.38
CA PRO A 400 19.10 -23.11 -2.24
C PRO A 400 18.58 -21.79 -1.68
N GLU A 401 18.22 -21.74 -0.40
CA GLU A 401 17.73 -20.51 0.24
C GLU A 401 18.80 -19.42 0.36
N LEU A 402 20.07 -19.82 0.53
CA LEU A 402 21.19 -18.87 0.51
C LEU A 402 21.52 -18.41 -0.91
N ARG A 403 21.32 -19.24 -1.94
CA ARG A 403 21.39 -18.79 -3.35
C ARG A 403 20.32 -17.74 -3.64
N LYS A 404 19.07 -17.99 -3.25
CA LYS A 404 17.97 -17.01 -3.36
C LYS A 404 18.33 -15.70 -2.65
N ALA A 405 18.83 -15.76 -1.41
CA ALA A 405 19.22 -14.58 -0.65
C ALA A 405 20.37 -13.80 -1.29
N LEU A 406 21.41 -14.49 -1.78
CA LEU A 406 22.55 -13.87 -2.48
C LEU A 406 22.12 -13.23 -3.80
N LEU A 407 21.26 -13.88 -4.60
CA LEU A 407 20.70 -13.30 -5.82
C LEU A 407 19.80 -12.10 -5.51
N ALA A 408 18.95 -12.17 -4.49
CA ALA A 408 18.14 -11.05 -4.04
C ALA A 408 19.00 -9.86 -3.57
N GLN A 409 20.13 -10.11 -2.91
CA GLN A 409 21.10 -9.08 -2.50
C GLN A 409 21.86 -8.48 -3.70
N VAL A 410 22.22 -9.29 -4.71
CA VAL A 410 22.78 -8.78 -5.97
C VAL A 410 21.75 -7.90 -6.67
N ILE A 411 20.48 -8.31 -6.75
CA ILE A 411 19.37 -7.52 -7.30
C ILE A 411 19.17 -6.20 -6.51
N ASP A 412 19.31 -6.24 -5.18
CA ASP A 412 19.20 -5.06 -4.30
C ASP A 412 20.16 -3.93 -4.72
N GLN A 413 21.40 -4.28 -5.07
CA GLN A 413 22.46 -3.32 -5.41
C GLN A 413 22.18 -2.50 -6.68
N TYR A 414 21.23 -2.92 -7.54
CA TYR A 414 20.85 -2.19 -8.76
C TYR A 414 19.48 -1.49 -8.65
N ARG A 415 18.92 -1.35 -7.44
CA ARG A 415 17.64 -0.64 -7.22
C ARG A 415 17.69 0.88 -7.43
N GLN A 416 18.87 1.47 -7.57
CA GLN A 416 19.00 2.91 -7.79
C GLN A 416 18.89 3.28 -9.28
N PRO A 417 18.22 4.40 -9.62
CA PRO A 417 18.14 4.90 -10.98
C PRO A 417 19.53 5.29 -11.49
N ASP A 418 19.91 4.80 -12.67
CA ASP A 418 21.28 4.90 -13.19
C ASP A 418 21.54 6.21 -13.96
N ARG A 419 20.48 6.95 -14.33
CA ARG A 419 20.60 8.29 -14.92
C ARG A 419 19.46 9.22 -14.52
N MET A 420 19.66 10.51 -14.78
CA MET A 420 18.59 11.51 -14.78
C MET A 420 18.17 11.80 -16.22
N VAL A 421 16.87 11.99 -16.45
CA VAL A 421 16.32 12.48 -17.74
C VAL A 421 15.45 13.70 -17.49
N GLN A 422 15.25 14.53 -18.52
CA GLN A 422 14.22 15.57 -18.48
C GLN A 422 12.88 14.93 -18.87
N GLU A 423 11.86 15.09 -18.05
CA GLU A 423 10.48 14.71 -18.38
C GLU A 423 9.59 15.95 -18.39
N THR A 424 8.72 16.06 -19.39
CA THR A 424 7.72 17.12 -19.53
C THR A 424 6.82 17.19 -18.30
N CYS A 425 6.63 18.39 -17.73
CA CYS A 425 5.69 18.57 -16.62
C CYS A 425 4.25 18.40 -17.09
N ALA A 426 3.44 17.76 -16.24
CA ALA A 426 2.02 17.56 -16.49
C ALA A 426 1.23 17.56 -15.17
N ILE A 427 -0.08 17.75 -15.28
CA ILE A 427 -1.03 17.71 -14.18
C ILE A 427 -2.18 16.77 -14.54
N THR A 428 -2.48 15.86 -13.63
CA THR A 428 -3.75 15.12 -13.63
C THR A 428 -4.69 15.73 -12.60
N THR A 429 -5.88 16.14 -13.03
CA THR A 429 -6.95 16.58 -12.13
C THR A 429 -7.64 15.35 -11.57
N ARG A 430 -7.41 15.06 -10.28
CA ARG A 430 -8.06 13.95 -9.56
C ARG A 430 -9.40 14.43 -9.01
N VAL A 431 -10.41 13.56 -9.02
CA VAL A 431 -11.76 13.86 -8.52
C VAL A 431 -12.22 12.74 -7.59
N ALA A 432 -12.73 13.09 -6.41
CA ALA A 432 -13.17 12.16 -5.39
C ALA A 432 -14.29 12.77 -4.54
N PRO A 433 -15.12 11.98 -3.83
CA PRO A 433 -16.05 12.52 -2.83
C PRO A 433 -15.32 13.42 -1.82
N SER A 434 -14.24 12.92 -1.23
CA SER A 434 -13.13 13.71 -0.65
C SER A 434 -11.80 12.96 -0.75
N PHE A 435 -10.70 13.66 -0.47
CA PHE A 435 -9.37 13.08 -0.27
C PHE A 435 -9.01 12.82 1.22
N PHE A 436 -9.99 12.51 2.07
CA PHE A 436 -9.73 12.10 3.47
C PHE A 436 -8.93 10.78 3.56
N ARG A 437 -7.80 10.82 4.26
CA ARG A 437 -6.83 9.70 4.44
C ARG A 437 -6.76 9.27 5.91
N VAL A 438 -6.42 8.01 6.19
CA VAL A 438 -6.14 7.53 7.56
C VAL A 438 -5.05 8.38 8.23
N GLY A 439 -4.01 8.75 7.47
CA GLY A 439 -2.95 9.65 7.94
C GLY A 439 -3.42 11.03 8.42
N HIS A 440 -4.56 11.55 7.95
CA HIS A 440 -5.15 12.76 8.54
C HIS A 440 -5.58 12.48 9.98
N MET A 441 -6.34 11.40 10.19
CA MET A 441 -6.85 11.04 11.51
C MET A 441 -5.71 10.75 12.50
N GLU A 442 -4.65 10.07 12.04
CA GLU A 442 -3.43 9.85 12.82
C GLU A 442 -2.73 11.16 13.22
N LEU A 443 -2.62 12.15 12.34
CA LEU A 443 -1.94 13.41 12.66
C LEU A 443 -2.63 14.16 13.79
N PHE A 444 -3.95 14.31 13.69
CA PHE A 444 -4.71 15.07 14.70
C PHE A 444 -4.79 14.30 16.01
N ARG A 445 -4.89 12.96 15.95
CA ARG A 445 -4.69 12.10 17.13
C ARG A 445 -3.32 12.32 17.76
N ARG A 446 -2.22 12.36 16.99
CA ARG A 446 -0.85 12.62 17.50
C ARG A 446 -0.68 14.00 18.15
N ARG A 447 -1.48 15.01 17.74
CA ARG A 447 -1.52 16.32 18.43
C ARG A 447 -2.16 16.21 19.83
N VAL A 448 -3.11 15.29 20.04
CA VAL A 448 -3.87 15.11 21.30
C VAL A 448 -3.30 14.01 22.21
N GLN A 449 -2.77 12.92 21.64
CA GLN A 449 -2.37 11.71 22.37
C GLN A 449 -1.12 11.07 21.75
N GLY A 450 -0.21 10.61 22.60
CA GLY A 450 1.05 9.96 22.22
C GLY A 450 2.27 10.74 22.73
N GLU A 451 3.47 10.26 22.40
CA GLU A 451 4.75 10.82 22.88
C GLU A 451 4.96 12.30 22.50
N ARG A 452 4.29 12.76 21.43
CA ARG A 452 4.44 14.11 20.85
C ARG A 452 3.16 14.95 20.96
N ALA A 453 2.23 14.55 21.83
CA ALA A 453 1.03 15.31 22.13
C ALA A 453 1.36 16.72 22.66
N ARG A 454 0.41 17.65 22.51
CA ARG A 454 0.50 18.97 23.14
C ARG A 454 0.44 18.85 24.68
N PRO A 455 1.14 19.70 25.45
CA PRO A 455 1.02 19.70 26.92
C PRO A 455 -0.43 19.95 27.32
N LYS A 456 -1.01 19.08 28.14
CA LYS A 456 -2.45 19.11 28.47
C LYS A 456 -2.90 20.46 29.03
N ASP A 457 -2.10 21.03 29.92
CA ASP A 457 -2.36 22.30 30.59
C ASP A 457 -1.97 23.51 29.71
N SER A 458 -2.30 23.47 28.41
CA SER A 458 -1.96 24.54 27.46
C SER A 458 -3.05 24.78 26.39
N PRO A 459 -3.28 26.03 25.96
CA PRO A 459 -4.23 26.34 24.89
C PRO A 459 -3.93 25.64 23.55
N ALA A 460 -2.70 25.16 23.34
CA ALA A 460 -2.35 24.37 22.17
C ALA A 460 -2.96 22.96 22.20
N TYR A 461 -3.18 22.39 23.39
CA TYR A 461 -3.88 21.12 23.57
C TYR A 461 -5.39 21.28 23.37
N ASP A 462 -6.00 22.30 23.96
CA ASP A 462 -7.44 22.57 23.79
C ASP A 462 -7.79 22.78 22.31
N ASN A 463 -6.97 23.55 21.59
CA ASN A 463 -7.10 23.70 20.14
C ASN A 463 -6.90 22.38 19.39
N ALA A 464 -5.95 21.53 19.78
CA ALA A 464 -5.73 20.23 19.14
C ALA A 464 -6.89 19.25 19.35
N VAL A 465 -7.50 19.24 20.55
CA VAL A 465 -8.70 18.44 20.86
C VAL A 465 -9.88 18.90 20.00
N GLU A 466 -10.10 20.21 19.92
CA GLU A 466 -11.18 20.77 19.10
C GLU A 466 -10.95 20.54 17.60
N GLU A 467 -9.72 20.73 17.10
CA GLU A 467 -9.36 20.40 15.71
C GLU A 467 -9.60 18.91 15.40
N HIS A 468 -9.20 18.00 16.30
CA HIS A 468 -9.44 16.56 16.11
C HIS A 468 -10.94 16.24 16.09
N ARG A 469 -11.73 16.83 16.99
CA ARG A 469 -13.20 16.69 17.05
C ARG A 469 -13.87 17.20 15.77
N MET A 470 -13.45 18.37 15.27
CA MET A 470 -13.92 18.95 14.00
C MET A 470 -13.57 18.08 12.80
N LEU A 471 -12.34 17.55 12.75
CA LEU A 471 -11.89 16.64 11.68
C LEU A 471 -12.75 15.36 11.63
N VAL A 472 -13.07 14.76 12.77
CA VAL A 472 -13.94 13.58 12.84
C VAL A 472 -15.37 13.90 12.37
N GLN A 473 -15.94 15.03 12.79
CA GLN A 473 -17.27 15.46 12.32
C GLN A 473 -17.30 15.73 10.81
N HIS A 474 -16.25 16.34 10.26
CA HIS A 474 -16.14 16.57 8.82
C HIS A 474 -15.93 15.25 8.05
N ALA A 475 -15.16 14.30 8.58
CA ALA A 475 -15.02 12.96 8.00
C ALA A 475 -16.37 12.22 7.92
N LEU A 476 -17.19 12.28 8.98
CA LEU A 476 -18.55 11.76 8.99
C LEU A 476 -19.41 12.42 7.90
N PHE A 477 -19.48 13.76 7.89
CA PHE A 477 -20.24 14.54 6.91
C PHE A 477 -19.84 14.26 5.45
N ARG A 478 -18.54 14.08 5.17
CA ARG A 478 -18.00 13.97 3.80
C ARG A 478 -17.98 12.54 3.24
N GLU A 479 -17.85 11.53 4.09
CA GLU A 479 -17.68 10.13 3.65
C GLU A 479 -18.74 9.16 4.18
N TYR A 480 -19.46 9.52 5.25
CA TYR A 480 -20.41 8.66 5.96
C TYR A 480 -21.72 9.38 6.32
N PRO A 481 -22.39 10.09 5.40
CA PRO A 481 -23.66 10.75 5.69
C PRO A 481 -24.76 9.76 6.14
N GLU A 482 -24.65 8.47 5.79
CA GLU A 482 -25.54 7.42 6.29
C GLU A 482 -25.39 7.13 7.79
N CYS A 483 -24.27 7.54 8.39
CA CYS A 483 -24.00 7.44 9.83
C CYS A 483 -24.31 8.73 10.60
N VAL A 484 -24.72 9.81 9.93
CA VAL A 484 -24.99 11.11 10.58
C VAL A 484 -26.45 11.21 10.96
N GLN A 485 -26.73 11.55 12.23
CA GLN A 485 -28.08 11.80 12.73
C GLN A 485 -28.13 13.14 13.48
N GLU A 486 -29.06 14.01 13.09
CA GLU A 486 -29.20 15.34 13.71
C GLU A 486 -29.62 15.21 15.18
N GLY A 487 -28.94 15.96 16.05
CA GLY A 487 -29.16 15.92 17.50
C GLY A 487 -28.59 14.68 18.22
N GLN A 488 -27.98 13.72 17.52
CA GLN A 488 -27.31 12.57 18.14
C GLN A 488 -25.88 12.92 18.61
N ASP A 489 -25.43 12.29 19.69
CA ASP A 489 -24.03 12.32 20.13
C ASP A 489 -23.06 11.83 19.06
N LEU A 490 -21.80 12.27 19.14
CA LEU A 490 -20.76 11.91 18.17
C LEU A 490 -20.36 10.43 18.22
N GLN A 491 -20.41 9.80 19.39
CA GLN A 491 -19.90 8.45 19.62
C GLN A 491 -20.62 7.36 18.79
N PRO A 492 -21.97 7.24 18.79
CA PRO A 492 -22.68 6.30 17.92
C PRO A 492 -22.37 6.48 16.43
N GLN A 493 -22.22 7.73 15.99
CA GLN A 493 -21.92 8.07 14.58
C GLN A 493 -20.50 7.59 14.20
N VAL A 494 -19.51 7.81 15.08
CA VAL A 494 -18.14 7.28 14.90
C VAL A 494 -18.10 5.75 14.91
N LEU A 495 -18.90 5.10 15.76
CA LEU A 495 -19.00 3.63 15.81
C LEU A 495 -19.71 3.04 14.59
N CYS A 496 -20.62 3.78 13.96
CA CYS A 496 -21.16 3.47 12.64
C CYS A 496 -20.08 3.63 11.55
N MET A 497 -19.35 4.74 11.54
CA MET A 497 -18.26 4.99 10.60
C MET A 497 -17.14 3.93 10.67
N LEU A 498 -16.78 3.44 11.86
CA LEU A 498 -15.81 2.35 12.00
C LEU A 498 -16.28 1.06 11.30
N ARG A 499 -17.55 0.67 11.50
CA ARG A 499 -18.13 -0.51 10.82
C ARG A 499 -18.22 -0.30 9.30
N ALA A 500 -18.64 0.88 8.87
CA ALA A 500 -18.76 1.22 7.46
C ALA A 500 -17.36 1.23 6.78
N PHE A 501 -16.33 1.81 7.40
CA PHE A 501 -14.96 1.78 6.87
C PHE A 501 -14.39 0.35 6.83
N SER A 502 -14.58 -0.43 7.90
CA SER A 502 -14.16 -1.84 7.95
C SER A 502 -14.65 -2.62 6.74
N ASN A 503 -15.96 -2.52 6.44
CA ASN A 503 -16.58 -3.17 5.29
C ASN A 503 -16.07 -2.61 3.95
N ARG A 504 -16.02 -1.28 3.77
CA ARG A 504 -15.54 -0.66 2.52
C ARG A 504 -14.08 -1.04 2.22
N LEU A 505 -13.21 -1.11 3.23
CA LEU A 505 -11.80 -1.47 3.11
C LEU A 505 -11.57 -2.97 2.86
N ALA A 506 -12.36 -3.83 3.52
CA ALA A 506 -12.42 -5.26 3.21
C ALA A 506 -12.82 -5.51 1.74
N THR A 507 -13.88 -4.85 1.26
CA THR A 507 -14.27 -4.92 -0.16
C THR A 507 -13.18 -4.39 -1.09
N LEU A 508 -12.60 -3.22 -0.81
CA LEU A 508 -11.55 -2.61 -1.64
C LEU A 508 -10.34 -3.55 -1.83
N THR A 509 -9.83 -4.13 -0.75
CA THR A 509 -8.64 -5.00 -0.81
C THR A 509 -8.93 -6.35 -1.45
N ALA A 510 -10.14 -6.88 -1.30
CA ALA A 510 -10.59 -8.05 -2.06
C ALA A 510 -10.80 -7.73 -3.55
N ASP A 511 -11.31 -6.55 -3.91
CA ASP A 511 -11.46 -6.08 -5.29
C ASP A 511 -10.10 -5.92 -5.99
N TRP A 512 -9.06 -5.47 -5.28
CA TRP A 512 -7.70 -5.45 -5.80
C TRP A 512 -7.21 -6.86 -6.17
N ILE A 513 -7.45 -7.86 -5.31
CA ILE A 513 -7.20 -9.26 -5.64
C ILE A 513 -8.02 -9.68 -6.86
N ARG A 514 -9.32 -9.36 -6.92
CA ARG A 514 -10.22 -9.76 -8.02
C ARG A 514 -9.68 -9.41 -9.40
N VAL A 515 -9.19 -8.19 -9.57
CA VAL A 515 -8.70 -7.64 -10.85
C VAL A 515 -7.19 -7.82 -11.07
N GLY A 516 -6.47 -8.40 -10.11
CA GLY A 516 -5.01 -8.55 -10.19
C GLY A 516 -4.22 -7.27 -9.90
N PHE A 517 -4.80 -6.26 -9.25
CA PHE A 517 -4.13 -4.99 -8.92
C PHE A 517 -3.26 -5.11 -7.66
N VAL A 518 -2.13 -4.41 -7.67
CA VAL A 518 -1.23 -4.22 -6.52
C VAL A 518 -0.98 -2.72 -6.33
N GLN A 519 -1.42 -2.15 -5.21
CA GLN A 519 -1.20 -0.72 -4.91
C GLN A 519 0.29 -0.43 -4.62
N GLY A 520 0.98 -1.38 -4.00
CA GLY A 520 2.44 -1.43 -3.84
C GLY A 520 3.04 -0.61 -2.70
N ASN A 521 2.38 0.48 -2.27
CA ASN A 521 2.85 1.40 -1.23
C ASN A 521 1.68 1.85 -0.32
N PHE A 522 0.97 0.88 0.26
CA PHE A 522 -0.32 1.09 0.92
C PHE A 522 -0.18 1.54 2.38
N ASN A 523 0.51 2.67 2.54
CA ASN A 523 0.68 3.40 3.79
C ASN A 523 -0.62 4.09 4.24
N SER A 524 -0.66 4.58 5.47
CA SER A 524 -1.84 5.29 6.01
C SER A 524 -2.17 6.60 5.30
N ASP A 525 -1.19 7.26 4.66
CA ASP A 525 -1.43 8.42 3.82
C ASP A 525 -2.02 8.08 2.44
N ASN A 526 -1.83 6.84 1.96
CA ASN A 526 -2.44 6.34 0.73
C ASN A 526 -3.75 5.56 0.97
N CYS A 527 -4.17 5.39 2.22
CA CYS A 527 -5.44 4.78 2.56
C CYS A 527 -6.53 5.84 2.72
N LEU A 528 -7.40 6.01 1.71
CA LEU A 528 -8.59 6.84 1.83
C LEU A 528 -9.59 6.21 2.79
N ILE A 529 -10.05 6.97 3.79
CA ILE A 529 -11.08 6.49 4.73
C ILE A 529 -12.39 6.20 4.00
N GLY A 530 -12.62 6.81 2.83
CA GLY A 530 -13.77 6.52 1.98
C GLY A 530 -13.79 5.12 1.34
N GLY A 531 -12.73 4.31 1.53
CA GLY A 531 -12.62 2.96 0.96
C GLY A 531 -12.41 2.97 -0.55
N ARG A 532 -11.51 3.84 -1.04
CA ARG A 532 -11.20 4.02 -2.47
C ARG A 532 -9.70 3.93 -2.72
N THR A 533 -9.33 3.34 -3.86
CA THR A 533 -7.97 3.35 -4.40
C THR A 533 -7.52 4.79 -4.66
N MET A 534 -6.26 5.13 -4.33
CA MET A 534 -5.65 6.41 -4.68
C MET A 534 -4.13 6.30 -4.89
N ASP A 535 -3.55 7.41 -5.34
CA ASP A 535 -2.12 7.65 -5.57
C ASP A 535 -1.45 6.55 -6.39
N TYR A 536 -1.77 6.54 -7.69
CA TYR A 536 -1.22 5.64 -8.69
C TYR A 536 0.26 5.96 -9.00
N GLY A 537 1.12 5.70 -8.01
CA GLY A 537 2.58 5.76 -8.09
C GLY A 537 3.16 4.44 -8.62
N PRO A 538 3.89 3.65 -7.81
CA PRO A 538 4.52 2.41 -8.24
C PRO A 538 3.58 1.20 -8.08
N PHE A 539 2.33 1.36 -8.55
CA PHE A 539 1.34 0.27 -8.61
C PHE A 539 1.67 -0.69 -9.74
N GLY A 540 1.12 -1.91 -9.70
CA GLY A 540 1.17 -2.86 -10.80
C GLY A 540 -0.13 -3.63 -11.00
N PHE A 541 -0.23 -4.33 -12.13
CA PHE A 541 -1.17 -5.44 -12.32
C PHE A 541 -0.37 -6.73 -12.49
N VAL A 542 -0.79 -7.79 -11.80
CA VAL A 542 -0.19 -9.12 -11.88
C VAL A 542 -0.30 -9.63 -13.32
N GLN A 543 0.83 -10.07 -13.88
CA GLN A 543 0.92 -10.69 -15.19
C GLN A 543 1.18 -12.18 -14.98
N ARG A 544 2.44 -12.65 -15.03
CA ARG A 544 2.80 -13.93 -14.41
C ARG A 544 2.39 -13.92 -12.94
N PHE A 545 1.62 -14.91 -12.52
CA PHE A 545 1.19 -15.04 -11.13
C PHE A 545 2.35 -15.38 -10.20
N GLN A 546 2.41 -14.63 -9.10
CA GLN A 546 3.29 -14.82 -7.95
C GLN A 546 2.53 -14.25 -6.74
N PRO A 547 2.29 -15.02 -5.66
CA PRO A 547 1.33 -14.64 -4.61
C PRO A 547 1.72 -13.39 -3.82
N LEU A 548 3.03 -13.11 -3.71
CA LEU A 548 3.59 -11.98 -2.95
C LEU A 548 4.25 -10.93 -3.85
N TRP A 549 3.97 -10.92 -5.15
CA TRP A 549 4.55 -9.96 -6.09
C TRP A 549 4.13 -8.51 -5.80
N ASN A 550 5.08 -7.60 -5.97
CA ASN A 550 4.91 -6.16 -5.83
C ASN A 550 5.83 -5.45 -6.83
N MET A 551 5.28 -4.64 -7.74
CA MET A 551 6.09 -3.87 -8.68
C MET A 551 7.11 -2.98 -7.95
N TRP A 552 6.75 -2.44 -6.78
CA TRP A 552 7.69 -1.70 -5.94
C TRP A 552 8.43 -2.61 -4.96
N VAL A 553 9.67 -2.98 -5.29
CA VAL A 553 10.51 -3.79 -4.37
C VAL A 553 10.68 -3.13 -2.99
N GLY A 554 10.62 -1.80 -2.91
CA GLY A 554 10.66 -1.04 -1.63
C GLY A 554 9.44 -1.24 -0.73
N GLY A 555 8.30 -1.69 -1.27
CA GLY A 555 7.11 -2.07 -0.49
C GLY A 555 7.15 -3.53 0.00
N GLY A 556 8.13 -4.31 -0.47
CA GLY A 556 8.36 -5.69 -0.06
C GLY A 556 7.14 -6.61 -0.17
N GLN A 557 7.21 -7.74 0.53
CA GLN A 557 6.12 -8.73 0.59
C GLN A 557 4.90 -8.24 1.39
N HIS A 558 5.04 -7.26 2.29
CA HIS A 558 3.93 -6.78 3.13
C HIS A 558 2.90 -5.94 2.35
N TYR A 559 3.30 -5.38 1.20
CA TYR A 559 2.39 -4.84 0.19
C TYR A 559 2.29 -5.71 -1.09
N GLY A 560 2.72 -6.99 -0.99
CA GLY A 560 2.57 -7.97 -2.06
C GLY A 560 1.11 -8.39 -2.31
N PHE A 561 0.84 -8.87 -3.53
CA PHE A 561 -0.51 -9.07 -4.08
C PHE A 561 -1.56 -9.65 -3.11
N LEU A 562 -1.33 -10.83 -2.53
CA LEU A 562 -2.28 -11.48 -1.62
C LEU A 562 -2.23 -10.92 -0.18
N ASN A 563 -1.22 -10.15 0.19
CA ASN A 563 -1.09 -9.52 1.53
C ASN A 563 -1.84 -8.18 1.65
N GLN A 564 -2.42 -7.66 0.56
CA GLN A 564 -3.12 -6.37 0.57
C GLN A 564 -4.29 -6.26 1.58
N PRO A 565 -5.09 -7.32 1.86
CA PRO A 565 -6.07 -7.29 2.95
C PRO A 565 -5.42 -7.14 4.34
N VAL A 566 -4.26 -7.78 4.57
CA VAL A 566 -3.51 -7.67 5.84
C VAL A 566 -2.93 -6.25 6.00
N ALA A 567 -2.43 -5.65 4.92
CA ALA A 567 -2.06 -4.24 4.89
C ALA A 567 -3.26 -3.31 5.17
N GLY A 568 -4.43 -3.65 4.62
CA GLY A 568 -5.71 -3.02 4.96
C GLY A 568 -5.99 -3.05 6.45
N ALA A 569 -5.89 -4.22 7.09
CA ALA A 569 -6.09 -4.37 8.54
C ALA A 569 -5.12 -3.53 9.39
N LYS A 570 -3.86 -3.33 8.96
CA LYS A 570 -2.93 -2.40 9.62
C LYS A 570 -3.38 -0.95 9.51
N ASN A 571 -3.83 -0.52 8.33
CA ASN A 571 -4.39 0.82 8.13
C ASN A 571 -5.72 1.01 8.89
N PHE A 572 -6.54 -0.04 9.03
CA PHE A 572 -7.75 0.01 9.86
C PHE A 572 -7.41 0.19 11.34
N GLY A 573 -6.39 -0.52 11.85
CA GLY A 573 -5.85 -0.31 13.19
C GLY A 573 -5.40 1.13 13.45
N SER A 574 -4.66 1.73 12.50
CA SER A 574 -4.29 3.16 12.55
C SER A 574 -5.52 4.08 12.59
N PHE A 575 -6.59 3.79 11.85
CA PHE A 575 -7.81 4.60 11.86
C PHE A 575 -8.60 4.47 13.16
N VAL A 576 -8.76 3.24 13.68
CA VAL A 576 -9.37 2.97 14.99
C VAL A 576 -8.63 3.74 16.08
N GLN A 577 -7.29 3.62 16.13
CA GLN A 577 -6.44 4.39 17.04
C GLN A 577 -6.63 5.91 16.86
N GLY A 578 -6.80 6.36 15.61
CA GLY A 578 -7.06 7.75 15.24
C GLY A 578 -8.35 8.34 15.81
N VAL A 579 -9.40 7.55 16.02
CA VAL A 579 -10.69 8.06 16.55
C VAL A 579 -10.89 7.88 18.05
N LEU A 580 -10.07 7.07 18.74
CA LEU A 580 -10.21 6.84 20.19
C LEU A 580 -10.28 8.11 21.08
N PRO A 581 -9.63 9.26 20.75
CA PRO A 581 -9.73 10.46 21.59
C PRO A 581 -11.11 11.12 21.67
N VAL A 582 -12.04 10.83 20.74
CA VAL A 582 -13.42 11.37 20.78
C VAL A 582 -14.45 10.38 21.34
N LEU A 583 -13.99 9.28 21.95
CA LEU A 583 -14.82 8.23 22.52
C LEU A 583 -14.65 8.17 24.05
N ASP A 584 -15.67 7.69 24.76
CA ASP A 584 -15.55 7.26 26.16
C ASP A 584 -14.96 5.84 26.27
N GLU A 585 -14.91 5.27 27.48
CA GLU A 585 -14.32 3.95 27.70
C GLU A 585 -15.16 2.78 27.13
N GLU A 586 -16.49 2.92 27.05
CA GLU A 586 -17.35 1.92 26.41
C GLU A 586 -17.28 2.06 24.89
N GLY A 587 -17.25 3.29 24.36
CA GLY A 587 -16.99 3.55 22.95
C GLY A 587 -15.62 3.02 22.48
N LYS A 588 -14.56 3.15 23.29
CA LYS A 588 -13.24 2.53 23.01
C LYS A 588 -13.30 1.01 23.01
N LYS A 589 -14.07 0.42 23.92
CA LYS A 589 -14.30 -1.04 24.01
C LYS A 589 -15.08 -1.55 22.80
N GLU A 590 -16.10 -0.85 22.34
CA GLU A 590 -16.84 -1.19 21.12
C GLU A 590 -15.98 -0.99 19.86
N ALA A 591 -15.20 0.09 19.77
CA ALA A 591 -14.22 0.30 18.70
C ALA A 591 -13.15 -0.83 18.65
N GLY A 592 -12.73 -1.32 19.82
CA GLY A 592 -11.87 -2.49 19.94
C GLY A 592 -12.51 -3.80 19.45
N ALA A 593 -13.81 -3.99 19.69
CA ALA A 593 -14.55 -5.13 19.12
C ALA A 593 -14.64 -5.04 17.59
N ILE A 594 -14.98 -3.87 17.04
CA ILE A 594 -15.06 -3.65 15.58
C ILE A 594 -13.69 -3.86 14.91
N PHE A 595 -12.59 -3.54 15.60
CA PHE A 595 -11.23 -3.87 15.15
C PHE A 595 -10.98 -5.38 15.02
N LEU A 596 -11.39 -6.16 16.03
CA LEU A 596 -11.25 -7.63 16.02
C LEU A 596 -12.16 -8.30 14.97
N GLU A 597 -13.31 -7.71 14.64
CA GLU A 597 -14.21 -8.20 13.59
C GLU A 597 -13.69 -7.97 12.16
N HIS A 598 -12.75 -7.03 11.96
CA HIS A 598 -12.30 -6.63 10.62
C HIS A 598 -11.59 -7.76 9.85
N GLU A 599 -10.78 -8.58 10.51
CA GLU A 599 -10.06 -9.68 9.86
C GLU A 599 -11.02 -10.71 9.25
N ALA A 600 -12.10 -11.05 9.96
CA ALA A 600 -13.15 -11.93 9.47
C ALA A 600 -13.96 -11.29 8.32
N ALA A 601 -14.17 -9.98 8.35
CA ALA A 601 -14.83 -9.24 7.26
C ALA A 601 -13.96 -9.21 5.98
N ALA A 602 -12.65 -8.97 6.12
CA ALA A 602 -11.68 -9.00 5.04
C ALA A 602 -11.56 -10.41 4.42
N GLN A 603 -11.40 -11.44 5.24
CA GLN A 603 -11.37 -12.84 4.80
C GLN A 603 -12.63 -13.18 3.99
N LYS A 604 -13.82 -12.91 4.53
CA LYS A 604 -15.10 -13.18 3.84
C LYS A 604 -15.23 -12.46 2.49
N ALA A 605 -14.69 -11.24 2.36
CA ALA A 605 -14.69 -10.50 1.10
C ALA A 605 -13.76 -11.16 0.05
N VAL A 606 -12.61 -11.66 0.48
CA VAL A 606 -11.65 -12.40 -0.35
C VAL A 606 -12.22 -13.75 -0.78
N GLU A 607 -12.86 -14.49 0.14
CA GLU A 607 -13.56 -15.75 -0.14
C GLU A 607 -14.66 -15.58 -1.20
N ASP A 608 -15.48 -14.52 -1.11
CA ASP A 608 -16.50 -14.25 -2.13
C ASP A 608 -15.91 -13.89 -3.50
N VAL A 609 -14.75 -13.23 -3.54
CA VAL A 609 -14.00 -12.99 -4.78
C VAL A 609 -13.55 -14.31 -5.41
N TRP A 610 -12.92 -15.21 -4.64
CA TRP A 610 -12.48 -16.50 -5.16
C TRP A 610 -13.65 -17.39 -5.58
N ARG A 611 -14.71 -17.47 -4.77
CA ARG A 611 -15.98 -18.12 -5.10
C ARG A 611 -16.49 -17.69 -6.47
N ARG A 612 -16.58 -16.38 -6.72
CA ARG A 612 -17.05 -15.84 -8.02
C ARG A 612 -16.09 -16.08 -9.17
N LYS A 613 -14.77 -16.03 -8.93
CA LYS A 613 -13.75 -16.28 -9.97
C LYS A 613 -13.68 -17.74 -10.40
N LEU A 614 -13.98 -18.68 -9.50
CA LEU A 614 -14.14 -20.11 -9.76
C LEU A 614 -15.57 -20.48 -10.24
N GLY A 615 -16.48 -19.51 -10.41
CA GLY A 615 -17.87 -19.75 -10.83
C GLY A 615 -18.77 -20.42 -9.78
N LEU A 616 -18.29 -20.60 -8.55
CA LEU A 616 -18.94 -21.37 -7.49
C LEU A 616 -20.17 -20.65 -6.91
N LYS A 617 -21.16 -21.46 -6.50
CA LYS A 617 -22.41 -21.03 -5.87
C LYS A 617 -22.21 -20.76 -4.38
N THR A 618 -21.44 -21.61 -3.71
CA THR A 618 -21.14 -21.57 -2.27
C THR A 618 -19.64 -21.64 -2.02
N TRP A 619 -19.23 -21.13 -0.87
CA TRP A 619 -17.86 -21.25 -0.35
C TRP A 619 -17.86 -22.13 0.90
N ASP A 620 -16.95 -23.09 0.95
CA ASP A 620 -16.77 -24.05 2.04
C ASP A 620 -15.30 -24.52 2.08
N ALA A 621 -14.99 -25.51 2.93
CA ALA A 621 -13.63 -26.02 3.08
C ALA A 621 -13.07 -26.68 1.81
N ALA A 622 -13.90 -27.39 1.03
CA ALA A 622 -13.45 -28.01 -0.20
C ALA A 622 -13.16 -26.95 -1.28
N ALA A 623 -13.97 -25.89 -1.35
CA ALA A 623 -13.70 -24.74 -2.21
C ALA A 623 -12.40 -24.01 -1.84
N ALA A 624 -12.05 -23.97 -0.55
CA ALA A 624 -10.76 -23.43 -0.08
C ALA A 624 -9.57 -24.34 -0.46
N GLU A 625 -9.68 -25.65 -0.24
CA GLU A 625 -8.64 -26.64 -0.64
C GLU A 625 -8.42 -26.65 -2.17
N LEU A 626 -9.49 -26.49 -2.96
CA LEU A 626 -9.42 -26.33 -4.42
C LEU A 626 -8.74 -25.01 -4.82
N LEU A 627 -8.92 -23.92 -4.08
CA LEU A 627 -8.19 -22.68 -4.32
C LEU A 627 -6.71 -22.81 -3.94
N GLU A 628 -6.39 -23.38 -2.77
CA GLU A 628 -5.00 -23.52 -2.31
C GLU A 628 -4.16 -24.33 -3.31
N SER A 629 -4.72 -25.43 -3.82
CA SER A 629 -4.09 -26.22 -4.90
C SER A 629 -3.97 -25.45 -6.22
N LEU A 630 -4.99 -24.67 -6.62
CA LEU A 630 -4.90 -23.82 -7.81
C LEU A 630 -3.77 -22.79 -7.70
N LEU A 631 -3.63 -22.12 -6.55
CA LEU A 631 -2.62 -21.06 -6.38
C LEU A 631 -1.18 -21.62 -6.49
N VAL A 632 -0.94 -22.86 -6.04
CA VAL A 632 0.33 -23.56 -6.26
C VAL A 632 0.55 -23.83 -7.76
N LEU A 633 -0.44 -24.44 -8.43
CA LEU A 633 -0.36 -24.75 -9.87
C LEU A 633 -0.16 -23.51 -10.75
N MET A 634 -0.73 -22.37 -10.35
CA MET A 634 -0.54 -21.07 -10.99
C MET A 634 0.88 -20.53 -10.86
N GLU A 635 1.52 -20.70 -9.70
CA GLU A 635 2.90 -20.25 -9.46
C GLU A 635 3.91 -21.17 -10.16
N GLU A 636 3.77 -22.49 -10.00
CA GLU A 636 4.64 -23.50 -10.63
C GLU A 636 4.55 -23.49 -12.15
N GLY A 637 3.34 -23.36 -12.70
CA GLY A 637 3.11 -23.25 -14.15
C GLY A 637 3.44 -21.87 -14.72
N GLN A 638 3.75 -20.88 -13.87
CA GLN A 638 3.93 -19.47 -14.27
C GLN A 638 2.74 -18.96 -15.12
N ALA A 639 1.53 -19.10 -14.58
CA ALA A 639 0.29 -18.74 -15.27
C ALA A 639 0.11 -17.22 -15.40
N ASP A 640 -0.36 -16.72 -16.54
CA ASP A 640 -0.79 -15.32 -16.67
C ASP A 640 -2.15 -15.09 -15.99
N TYR A 641 -2.18 -14.22 -14.98
CA TYR A 641 -3.32 -14.08 -14.08
C TYR A 641 -4.60 -13.62 -14.80
N PRO A 642 -4.65 -12.52 -15.60
CA PRO A 642 -5.84 -12.19 -16.37
C PRO A 642 -6.27 -13.27 -17.36
N LEU A 643 -5.34 -13.87 -18.12
CA LEU A 643 -5.71 -14.87 -19.13
C LEU A 643 -6.30 -16.14 -18.50
N LEU A 644 -5.75 -16.62 -17.39
CA LEU A 644 -6.24 -17.82 -16.70
C LEU A 644 -7.73 -17.76 -16.42
N TRP A 645 -8.22 -16.68 -15.79
CA TRP A 645 -9.64 -16.58 -15.42
C TRP A 645 -10.58 -16.43 -16.60
N ARG A 646 -10.07 -15.99 -17.77
CA ARG A 646 -10.83 -15.94 -19.01
C ARG A 646 -10.84 -17.30 -19.68
N GLN A 647 -9.69 -17.96 -19.81
CA GLN A 647 -9.56 -19.27 -20.45
C GLN A 647 -10.22 -20.40 -19.62
N LEU A 648 -10.16 -20.35 -18.28
CA LEU A 648 -10.93 -21.24 -17.40
C LEU A 648 -12.44 -21.15 -17.66
N ALA A 649 -12.98 -19.95 -17.92
CA ALA A 649 -14.40 -19.76 -18.18
C ALA A 649 -14.85 -20.39 -19.51
N GLU A 650 -13.93 -20.71 -20.43
CA GLU A 650 -14.26 -21.34 -21.71
C GLU A 650 -14.57 -22.84 -21.57
N LEU A 651 -14.08 -23.52 -20.52
CA LEU A 651 -14.40 -24.93 -20.26
C LEU A 651 -15.91 -25.16 -19.98
N PRO A 652 -16.54 -24.50 -18.98
CA PRO A 652 -17.99 -24.64 -18.78
C PRO A 652 -18.79 -24.01 -19.92
N ALA A 653 -18.30 -22.95 -20.59
CA ALA A 653 -18.97 -22.40 -21.77
C ALA A 653 -19.05 -23.41 -22.93
N ALA A 654 -18.03 -24.25 -23.09
CA ALA A 654 -17.99 -25.34 -24.06
C ALA A 654 -18.70 -26.63 -23.56
N GLY A 655 -19.27 -26.63 -22.36
CA GLY A 655 -19.98 -27.78 -21.78
C GLY A 655 -19.08 -28.92 -21.30
N ARG A 656 -17.80 -28.64 -20.97
CA ARG A 656 -16.85 -29.64 -20.48
C ARG A 656 -17.26 -30.26 -19.13
N THR A 657 -16.92 -31.53 -18.93
CA THR A 657 -17.13 -32.25 -17.66
C THR A 657 -15.81 -32.82 -17.11
N ALA A 658 -15.85 -33.38 -15.90
CA ALA A 658 -14.72 -34.11 -15.33
C ALA A 658 -14.33 -35.38 -16.12
N ASP A 659 -15.18 -35.86 -17.03
CA ASP A 659 -14.96 -37.05 -17.85
C ASP A 659 -14.26 -36.74 -19.20
N ASP A 660 -14.03 -35.46 -19.52
CA ASP A 660 -13.31 -35.04 -20.73
C ASP A 660 -11.82 -35.42 -20.70
N GLN A 661 -11.24 -35.60 -21.89
CA GLN A 661 -9.82 -35.96 -22.04
C GLN A 661 -8.87 -34.77 -21.79
N LYS A 662 -7.62 -35.08 -21.44
CA LYS A 662 -6.53 -34.12 -21.16
C LYS A 662 -6.45 -32.97 -22.17
N GLU A 663 -6.52 -33.30 -23.46
CA GLU A 663 -6.40 -32.35 -24.57
C GLU A 663 -7.62 -31.41 -24.63
N ALA A 664 -8.79 -31.89 -24.22
CA ALA A 664 -10.05 -31.14 -24.21
C ALA A 664 -10.18 -30.20 -23.00
N LEU A 665 -9.53 -30.54 -21.88
CA LEU A 665 -9.47 -29.77 -20.64
C LEU A 665 -8.30 -28.77 -20.63
N LEU A 666 -7.11 -29.20 -21.03
CA LEU A 666 -5.88 -28.39 -20.93
C LEU A 666 -5.57 -27.57 -22.20
N GLY A 667 -6.01 -28.03 -23.38
CA GLY A 667 -5.84 -27.31 -24.65
C GLY A 667 -6.32 -25.85 -24.62
N PRO A 668 -7.50 -25.53 -24.02
CA PRO A 668 -7.97 -24.15 -23.84
C PRO A 668 -7.06 -23.24 -22.99
N LEU A 669 -6.08 -23.81 -22.26
CA LEU A 669 -5.23 -23.12 -21.29
C LEU A 669 -3.75 -23.02 -21.71
N GLU A 670 -3.35 -23.60 -22.86
CA GLU A 670 -1.93 -23.64 -23.27
C GLU A 670 -1.32 -22.23 -23.39
N ASP A 671 -2.10 -21.25 -23.81
CA ASP A 671 -1.67 -19.86 -23.93
C ASP A 671 -1.57 -19.09 -22.59
N VAL A 672 -2.07 -19.63 -21.47
CA VAL A 672 -1.92 -19.00 -20.14
C VAL A 672 -0.44 -18.96 -19.71
N PHE A 673 0.31 -20.02 -19.96
CA PHE A 673 1.58 -20.26 -19.28
C PHE A 673 2.75 -19.51 -19.93
N TYR A 674 3.62 -18.91 -19.10
CA TYR A 674 4.85 -18.24 -19.56
C TYR A 674 5.99 -19.23 -19.87
N ALA A 675 5.86 -20.49 -19.49
CA ALA A 675 6.76 -21.58 -19.87
C ALA A 675 5.94 -22.86 -20.18
N PRO A 676 6.43 -23.78 -21.04
CA PRO A 676 5.77 -25.06 -21.27
C PRO A 676 5.73 -25.91 -19.99
N LEU A 677 4.56 -26.41 -19.63
CA LEU A 677 4.37 -27.31 -18.48
C LEU A 677 5.12 -28.65 -18.67
N THR A 678 5.68 -29.21 -17.58
CA THR A 678 6.14 -30.60 -17.56
C THR A 678 4.95 -31.57 -17.61
N GLU A 679 5.16 -32.84 -17.99
CA GLU A 679 4.04 -33.80 -18.00
C GLU A 679 3.41 -34.03 -16.62
N ASP A 680 4.22 -33.98 -15.54
CA ASP A 680 3.73 -34.03 -14.17
C ASP A 680 2.81 -32.83 -13.87
N GLN A 681 3.23 -31.61 -14.22
CA GLN A 681 2.42 -30.40 -14.07
C GLN A 681 1.13 -30.48 -14.91
N LYS A 682 1.20 -30.99 -16.15
CA LYS A 682 0.00 -31.21 -16.98
C LYS A 682 -0.95 -32.21 -16.33
N GLN A 683 -0.46 -33.26 -15.68
CA GLN A 683 -1.30 -34.23 -14.96
C GLN A 683 -1.97 -33.57 -13.75
N SER A 684 -1.24 -32.79 -12.95
CA SER A 684 -1.82 -32.07 -11.80
C SER A 684 -2.85 -31.01 -12.23
N TRP A 685 -2.60 -30.29 -13.33
CA TRP A 685 -3.58 -29.37 -13.90
C TRP A 685 -4.84 -30.08 -14.41
N VAL A 686 -4.71 -31.21 -15.10
CA VAL A 686 -5.88 -32.00 -15.55
C VAL A 686 -6.71 -32.50 -14.36
N GLN A 687 -6.07 -33.08 -13.33
CA GLN A 687 -6.76 -33.52 -12.12
C GLN A 687 -7.53 -32.36 -11.46
N TRP A 688 -6.88 -31.20 -11.28
CA TRP A 688 -7.51 -30.02 -10.70
C TRP A 688 -8.72 -29.52 -11.52
N LEU A 689 -8.63 -29.55 -12.85
CA LEU A 689 -9.74 -29.16 -13.73
C LEU A 689 -10.93 -30.13 -13.60
N GLN A 690 -10.66 -31.44 -13.46
CA GLN A 690 -11.68 -32.45 -13.22
C GLN A 690 -12.38 -32.25 -11.86
N ASP A 691 -11.60 -32.03 -10.80
CA ASP A 691 -12.10 -31.78 -9.44
C ASP A 691 -12.95 -30.48 -9.38
N TRP A 692 -12.52 -29.42 -10.08
CA TRP A 692 -13.27 -28.16 -10.20
C TRP A 692 -14.59 -28.32 -10.98
N LEU A 693 -14.58 -29.03 -12.12
CA LEU A 693 -15.79 -29.26 -12.92
C LEU A 693 -16.80 -30.14 -12.17
N GLU A 694 -16.35 -31.14 -11.40
CA GLU A 694 -17.22 -31.91 -10.51
C GLU A 694 -17.75 -31.06 -9.34
N MET A 695 -16.96 -30.11 -8.81
CA MET A 695 -17.44 -29.16 -7.80
C MET A 695 -18.56 -28.24 -8.32
N LEU A 696 -18.45 -27.75 -9.56
CA LEU A 696 -19.53 -26.99 -10.21
C LEU A 696 -20.82 -27.85 -10.33
N LYS A 697 -20.68 -29.07 -10.86
CA LYS A 697 -21.77 -30.04 -11.02
C LYS A 697 -22.45 -30.40 -9.70
N THR A 698 -21.68 -30.68 -8.64
CA THR A 698 -22.20 -31.03 -7.30
C THR A 698 -22.85 -29.84 -6.58
N GLN A 699 -22.42 -28.60 -6.83
CA GLN A 699 -23.14 -27.39 -6.39
C GLN A 699 -24.42 -27.10 -7.22
N GLY A 700 -24.70 -27.91 -8.24
CA GLY A 700 -25.89 -27.85 -9.09
C GLY A 700 -25.81 -26.78 -10.18
N LEU A 701 -24.60 -26.47 -10.66
CA LEU A 701 -24.35 -25.47 -11.70
C LEU A 701 -24.26 -26.16 -13.08
N THR A 702 -25.42 -26.51 -13.63
CA THR A 702 -25.53 -27.24 -14.90
C THR A 702 -25.60 -26.35 -16.14
N ASP A 703 -25.87 -25.05 -15.99
CA ASP A 703 -25.76 -24.06 -17.07
C ASP A 703 -24.33 -23.50 -17.12
N GLY A 704 -23.48 -24.18 -17.89
CA GLY A 704 -22.07 -23.80 -18.05
C GLY A 704 -21.88 -22.44 -18.74
N ALA A 705 -22.84 -21.96 -19.53
CA ALA A 705 -22.78 -20.65 -20.15
C ALA A 705 -23.03 -19.54 -19.11
N ALA A 706 -24.00 -19.72 -18.22
CA ALA A 706 -24.25 -18.80 -17.10
C ALA A 706 -23.09 -18.78 -16.08
N VAL A 707 -22.47 -19.95 -15.80
CA VAL A 707 -21.24 -20.04 -14.98
C VAL A 707 -20.12 -19.23 -15.62
N ALA A 708 -19.86 -19.46 -16.91
CA ALA A 708 -18.84 -18.73 -17.67
C ALA A 708 -19.10 -17.22 -17.69
N GLU A 709 -20.35 -16.78 -17.86
CA GLU A 709 -20.69 -15.35 -17.80
C GLU A 709 -20.40 -14.77 -16.40
N GLY A 710 -20.72 -15.48 -15.31
CA GLY A 710 -20.38 -15.07 -13.95
C GLY A 710 -18.87 -14.91 -13.71
N MET A 711 -18.07 -15.84 -14.22
CA MET A 711 -16.60 -15.78 -14.17
C MET A 711 -16.04 -14.60 -14.99
N ARG A 712 -16.50 -14.44 -16.24
CA ARG A 712 -16.13 -13.35 -17.17
C ARG A 712 -16.57 -11.97 -16.67
N ASN A 713 -17.70 -11.87 -15.98
CA ASN A 713 -18.18 -10.65 -15.30
C ASN A 713 -17.36 -10.30 -14.05
N THR A 714 -16.70 -11.28 -13.43
CA THR A 714 -15.87 -11.07 -12.24
C THR A 714 -14.45 -10.70 -12.61
N SER A 715 -13.90 -11.31 -13.68
CA SER A 715 -12.50 -11.20 -14.09
C SER A 715 -12.34 -10.41 -15.40
N PRO A 716 -11.61 -9.27 -15.41
CA PRO A 716 -11.42 -8.47 -16.62
C PRO A 716 -10.63 -9.22 -17.70
N LYS A 717 -10.98 -8.97 -18.96
CA LYS A 717 -10.25 -9.38 -20.17
C LYS A 717 -9.04 -8.50 -20.43
N TYR A 718 -9.19 -7.20 -20.16
CA TYR A 718 -8.15 -6.18 -20.36
C TYR A 718 -7.83 -5.50 -19.03
N VAL A 719 -6.53 -5.43 -18.71
CA VAL A 719 -6.01 -4.68 -17.55
C VAL A 719 -4.87 -3.76 -17.99
N PRO A 720 -4.61 -2.64 -17.30
CA PRO A 720 -3.45 -1.77 -17.54
C PRO A 720 -2.09 -2.44 -17.26
N ARG A 721 -1.70 -3.38 -18.13
CA ARG A 721 -0.39 -4.04 -18.10
C ARG A 721 0.72 -2.99 -18.29
N GLU A 722 1.80 -3.11 -17.53
CA GLU A 722 2.90 -2.14 -17.54
C GLU A 722 3.45 -1.88 -18.95
N TRP A 723 3.58 -2.91 -19.79
CA TRP A 723 4.09 -2.76 -21.16
C TRP A 723 3.18 -1.89 -22.05
N MET A 724 1.86 -1.92 -21.84
CA MET A 724 0.92 -1.04 -22.55
C MET A 724 1.13 0.41 -22.11
N LEU A 725 1.24 0.62 -20.80
CA LEU A 725 1.46 1.94 -20.21
C LEU A 725 2.80 2.54 -20.68
N VAL A 726 3.89 1.76 -20.74
CA VAL A 726 5.18 2.24 -21.26
C VAL A 726 5.11 2.65 -22.71
N GLN A 727 4.47 1.85 -23.58
CA GLN A 727 4.28 2.22 -24.98
C GLN A 727 3.52 3.54 -25.11
N ALA A 728 2.41 3.70 -24.38
CA ALA A 728 1.60 4.91 -24.41
C ALA A 728 2.32 6.15 -23.86
N TYR A 729 3.02 6.07 -22.72
CA TYR A 729 3.75 7.24 -22.20
C TYR A 729 5.03 7.54 -22.98
N THR A 730 5.63 6.55 -23.64
CA THR A 730 6.80 6.77 -24.52
C THR A 730 6.37 7.45 -25.82
N ALA A 731 5.23 7.09 -26.39
CA ALA A 731 4.64 7.84 -27.50
C ALA A 731 4.28 9.28 -27.09
N ALA A 732 3.61 9.45 -25.95
CA ALA A 732 3.20 10.76 -25.43
C ALA A 732 4.39 11.70 -25.18
N ASN A 733 5.50 11.20 -24.63
CA ASN A 733 6.74 11.98 -24.46
C ASN A 733 7.37 12.45 -25.79
N ASN A 734 6.98 11.87 -26.93
CA ASN A 734 7.38 12.29 -28.29
C ASN A 734 6.27 13.09 -29.02
N GLY A 735 5.17 13.44 -28.33
CA GLY A 735 4.04 14.17 -28.91
C GLY A 735 2.97 13.31 -29.60
N ASP A 736 3.04 11.99 -29.50
CA ASP A 736 2.01 11.08 -30.01
C ASP A 736 1.11 10.56 -28.88
N PHE A 737 -0.09 11.11 -28.78
CA PHE A 737 -1.08 10.72 -27.78
C PHE A 737 -2.03 9.60 -28.26
N SER A 738 -1.89 9.08 -29.48
CA SER A 738 -2.81 8.10 -30.07
C SER A 738 -2.99 6.86 -29.19
N LEU A 739 -1.89 6.27 -28.72
CA LEU A 739 -1.90 5.11 -27.81
C LEU A 739 -2.49 5.43 -26.43
N VAL A 740 -2.46 6.69 -25.98
CA VAL A 740 -3.10 7.09 -24.71
C VAL A 740 -4.62 7.11 -24.87
N HIS A 741 -5.13 7.65 -25.99
CA HIS A 741 -6.55 7.59 -26.31
C HIS A 741 -7.02 6.15 -26.52
N GLU A 742 -6.28 5.36 -27.29
CA GLU A 742 -6.61 3.95 -27.59
C GLU A 742 -6.72 3.10 -26.32
N LEU A 743 -5.76 3.23 -25.38
CA LEU A 743 -5.84 2.52 -24.11
C LEU A 743 -6.98 3.04 -23.21
N HIS A 744 -7.31 4.32 -23.24
CA HIS A 744 -8.46 4.84 -22.50
C HIS A 744 -9.79 4.31 -23.04
N ASP A 745 -9.93 4.18 -24.36
CA ASP A 745 -11.11 3.59 -24.98
C ASP A 745 -11.18 2.07 -24.76
N LEU A 746 -10.06 1.35 -24.81
CA LEU A 746 -9.94 -0.05 -24.40
C LEU A 746 -10.43 -0.28 -22.96
N PHE A 747 -10.00 0.55 -22.02
CA PHE A 747 -10.30 0.37 -20.60
C PHE A 747 -11.71 0.83 -20.18
N LYS A 748 -12.56 1.29 -21.11
CA LYS A 748 -14.00 1.50 -20.87
C LYS A 748 -14.79 0.21 -20.82
N ASP A 749 -14.33 -0.81 -21.55
CA ASP A 749 -14.87 -2.16 -21.52
C ASP A 749 -13.78 -3.18 -21.11
N PRO A 750 -13.34 -3.16 -19.84
CA PRO A 750 -12.28 -4.06 -19.39
C PRO A 750 -12.72 -5.54 -19.36
N PHE A 751 -14.01 -5.85 -19.59
CA PHE A 751 -14.54 -7.21 -19.60
C PHE A 751 -14.72 -7.79 -21.02
N GLY A 752 -14.68 -6.95 -22.06
CA GLY A 752 -14.85 -7.34 -23.46
C GLY A 752 -16.26 -7.81 -23.77
N LYS A 753 -17.25 -6.94 -23.54
CA LYS A 753 -18.68 -7.14 -23.83
C LYS A 753 -19.12 -6.53 -25.17
N ALA A 754 -18.40 -5.54 -25.70
CA ALA A 754 -18.72 -4.94 -26.99
C ALA A 754 -18.40 -5.89 -28.16
N GLU A 755 -19.31 -5.96 -29.13
CA GLU A 755 -19.28 -6.95 -30.22
C GLU A 755 -18.09 -6.78 -31.19
N ASP A 756 -17.57 -5.56 -31.35
CA ASP A 756 -16.44 -5.28 -32.26
C ASP A 756 -15.15 -4.90 -31.53
N THR A 757 -14.68 -5.78 -30.65
CA THR A 757 -13.39 -5.62 -29.94
C THR A 757 -12.21 -6.36 -30.62
N ARG A 758 -12.35 -6.76 -31.89
CA ARG A 758 -11.43 -7.69 -32.58
C ARG A 758 -10.00 -7.18 -32.71
N ASP A 759 -9.80 -5.89 -33.01
CA ASP A 759 -8.46 -5.31 -33.10
C ASP A 759 -7.81 -5.12 -31.71
N PHE A 760 -8.61 -4.75 -30.71
CA PHE A 760 -8.18 -4.71 -29.31
C PHE A 760 -7.80 -6.10 -28.78
N GLU A 761 -8.57 -7.13 -29.12
CA GLU A 761 -8.28 -8.52 -28.77
C GLU A 761 -6.93 -8.95 -29.34
N LYS A 762 -6.73 -8.80 -30.65
CA LYS A 762 -5.48 -9.12 -31.36
C LYS A 762 -4.25 -8.39 -30.81
N LYS A 763 -4.43 -7.16 -30.29
CA LYS A 763 -3.33 -6.31 -29.79
C LYS A 763 -3.06 -6.48 -28.30
N TYR A 764 -4.10 -6.68 -27.48
CA TYR A 764 -4.05 -6.53 -26.02
C TYR A 764 -4.54 -7.74 -25.21
N TYR A 765 -5.35 -8.66 -25.78
CA TYR A 765 -5.73 -9.91 -25.10
C TYR A 765 -4.65 -10.98 -25.29
N ARG A 766 -3.48 -10.74 -24.69
CA ARG A 766 -2.30 -11.60 -24.78
C ARG A 766 -1.38 -11.46 -23.56
N LYS A 767 -0.44 -12.41 -23.43
CA LYS A 767 0.69 -12.34 -22.48
C LYS A 767 1.52 -11.07 -22.70
N ALA A 768 2.35 -10.73 -21.72
CA ALA A 768 3.39 -9.72 -21.90
C ALA A 768 4.35 -10.12 -23.06
N PRO A 769 4.95 -9.17 -23.80
CA PRO A 769 6.02 -9.48 -24.75
C PRO A 769 7.26 -10.04 -24.04
N ALA A 770 7.94 -11.03 -24.64
CA ALA A 770 9.09 -11.73 -24.06
C ALA A 770 10.18 -10.79 -23.55
N GLU A 771 10.45 -9.73 -24.31
CA GLU A 771 11.46 -8.70 -24.03
C GLU A 771 11.22 -7.97 -22.70
N THR A 772 9.99 -8.01 -22.16
CA THR A 772 9.60 -7.30 -20.94
C THR A 772 9.82 -8.12 -19.66
N TYR A 773 9.92 -9.45 -19.73
CA TYR A 773 10.10 -10.33 -18.57
C TYR A 773 11.33 -11.26 -18.66
N GLU A 774 11.90 -11.52 -19.83
CA GLU A 774 13.04 -12.44 -20.04
C GLU A 774 14.43 -11.75 -19.88
N GLY A 775 14.58 -10.84 -18.91
CA GLY A 775 15.88 -10.25 -18.56
C GLY A 775 16.12 -8.80 -19.05
N ALA A 776 15.11 -7.94 -18.93
CA ALA A 776 15.26 -6.50 -19.15
C ALA A 776 14.49 -5.62 -18.16
N GLY A 777 13.28 -6.04 -17.78
CA GLY A 777 12.26 -5.08 -17.34
C GLY A 777 11.88 -4.15 -18.50
N ILE A 778 11.30 -3.00 -18.18
CA ILE A 778 10.99 -1.96 -19.18
C ILE A 778 11.51 -0.63 -18.65
N GLY A 779 12.52 -0.08 -19.34
CA GLY A 779 13.17 1.16 -18.94
C GLY A 779 12.18 2.32 -18.79
N GLY A 780 12.31 3.07 -17.70
CA GLY A 780 11.36 4.11 -17.30
C GLY A 780 10.40 3.70 -16.17
N ALA A 781 10.29 2.42 -15.83
CA ALA A 781 9.72 2.00 -14.55
C ALA A 781 10.78 2.03 -13.42
N ALA A 782 10.35 2.20 -12.17
CA ALA A 782 11.23 1.95 -11.03
C ALA A 782 11.45 0.43 -10.89
N TYR A 783 12.68 -0.01 -10.58
CA TYR A 783 13.10 -1.42 -10.67
C TYR A 783 12.01 -2.39 -10.23
N MET A 784 11.51 -3.18 -11.17
CA MET A 784 10.36 -4.09 -11.02
C MET A 784 10.85 -5.49 -10.61
N SER A 785 10.07 -6.19 -9.78
CA SER A 785 10.34 -7.58 -9.38
C SER A 785 9.90 -8.61 -10.43
#